data_AF-A0A1G1BR72-F1
#
_entry.id   AF-A0A1G1BR72-F1
#
_cell.length_a   1.000
_cell.length_b   1.000
_cell.length_c   1.000
_cell.angle_alpha   90.00
_cell.angle_beta   90.00
_cell.angle_gamma   90.00
#
_symmetry.space_group_name_H-M   'P 1'
#
loop_
_entity.id
_entity.type
_entity.pdbx_description
1 polymer ?
#
loop_
_entity_poly.entity_id
_entity_poly.type
_entity_poly.pdbx_seq_one_letter_code
_entity_poly.pdbx_strand_id
1 'polypeptide(L)'
;MQHRALNLLANWAKHSETHWYAIPGRPDLGCYGTGYNSWGVQTNQKYLSAMATLAARGAEIAGLDCDWARERALAALRFSLDSHVTGPGRCTDGTQWGHTWISSLGVERMMHGVHLLSPHFNDSDRDALRRMLTSEADWLFLHCRRGNADGVVADRWNHSGKNVPESNLWNGALLWRAAVMYPDHPHAADWQERAHVFLINSVSVAADATDDTVVAGKPVRERHVGANFFPNYALDHHGYFNVGYMVICVSNAAMLHFDLKLQGLPRPESLDHHEADLWQVLRRLVFDDGRLARLGGDSRTRYAYCQEYLLPSLMYAADRFGDAHALGLAEGQLGLIEKEAAYAADGSFYGRRLAEMAAQNPYYYTRLESDRACVLGMLVAYRPMVCAPEFVQAPRRHGPCARGATITIEGDDDRPPLSQSSPHRDKLGGGGIQKMGFEASVAGGWCEPEHGNVMHRSAKRLASFAWRAFGIGQGMCQPPTDSHLANWDGNLTGCVEFLSSPYPFGGAVAPSSRRFVDCRIDTFDGGFVTSGTINEGADAVFAEGWSGKDLAAHQIVFAALPDDRTVVGMELCRVGAKRCAVRSVLGLHLSLANDLYNGFRRTLQAASGRKVLRSPPREDAVVPLDSRWVSVDGKIGLIGLYGADMLTVRRSAERRRLGSGYRSLYLEEIGWSCSVGPRWVEPGQVLLDAGWAVLSGAGTRQTRAVAEAATTGHVQLADPNLRGVSVPGADGRTYVVLVNFGTAPATVPVAALAGGGVSVTDLVGGGVVLRDGDLEILPGQARVVVRQG
;
A
#
# COMPACT_ATOMS: atom_id res chain seq x y z
N MET A 1 5.02 16.41 -18.98
CA MET A 1 5.17 14.94 -18.88
C MET A 1 6.09 14.31 -19.92
N GLN A 2 5.70 14.13 -21.19
CA GLN A 2 6.42 13.25 -22.14
C GLN A 2 7.90 13.61 -22.34
N HIS A 3 8.21 14.87 -22.65
CA HIS A 3 9.60 15.31 -22.84
C HIS A 3 10.47 15.09 -21.58
N ARG A 4 9.92 15.34 -20.38
CA ARG A 4 10.58 15.07 -19.09
C ARG A 4 10.89 13.57 -18.91
N ALA A 5 9.91 12.71 -19.20
CA ALA A 5 10.06 11.25 -19.15
C ALA A 5 11.10 10.73 -20.16
N LEU A 6 11.11 11.26 -21.38
CA LEU A 6 12.11 10.91 -22.40
C LEU A 6 13.53 11.29 -21.98
N ASN A 7 13.73 12.47 -21.39
CA ASN A 7 15.04 12.86 -20.86
C ASN A 7 15.53 11.91 -19.75
N LEU A 8 14.64 11.55 -18.82
CA LEU A 8 14.93 10.57 -17.77
C LEU A 8 15.33 9.21 -18.36
N LEU A 9 14.55 8.71 -19.33
CA LEU A 9 14.83 7.46 -20.02
C LEU A 9 16.17 7.50 -20.77
N ALA A 10 16.49 8.60 -21.46
CA ALA A 10 17.73 8.73 -22.23
C ALA A 10 18.96 8.71 -21.32
N ASN A 11 18.89 9.34 -20.14
CA ASN A 11 19.95 9.28 -19.14
C ASN A 11 20.10 7.87 -18.57
N TRP A 12 18.98 7.23 -18.24
CA TRP A 12 18.97 5.85 -17.77
C TRP A 12 19.49 4.86 -18.81
N ALA A 13 19.14 5.01 -20.08
CA ALA A 13 19.60 4.14 -21.15
C ALA A 13 21.14 4.13 -21.23
N LYS A 14 21.79 5.29 -21.09
CA LYS A 14 23.26 5.38 -21.03
C LYS A 14 23.82 4.64 -19.80
N HIS A 15 23.20 4.82 -18.63
CA HIS A 15 23.59 4.11 -17.41
C HIS A 15 23.38 2.58 -17.54
N SER A 16 22.29 2.16 -18.16
CA SER A 16 21.88 0.76 -18.27
C SER A 16 22.87 -0.11 -19.04
N GLU A 17 23.75 0.49 -19.86
CA GLU A 17 24.83 -0.22 -20.56
C GLU A 17 25.81 -0.89 -19.59
N THR A 18 25.90 -0.43 -18.33
CA THR A 18 26.66 -1.11 -17.26
C THR A 18 26.15 -2.52 -16.95
N HIS A 19 24.92 -2.83 -17.34
CA HIS A 19 24.27 -4.12 -17.15
C HIS A 19 23.80 -4.75 -18.48
N TRP A 20 24.23 -4.19 -19.61
CA TRP A 20 23.96 -4.73 -20.94
C TRP A 20 25.12 -5.59 -21.44
N TYR A 21 24.81 -6.68 -22.14
CA TYR A 21 25.81 -7.44 -22.89
C TYR A 21 25.17 -8.10 -24.12
N ALA A 22 25.99 -8.28 -25.16
CA ALA A 22 25.65 -9.15 -26.30
C ALA A 22 25.78 -10.61 -25.90
N ILE A 23 24.95 -11.49 -26.45
CA ILE A 23 25.04 -12.93 -26.17
C ILE A 23 26.30 -13.50 -26.87
N PRO A 24 27.18 -14.23 -26.16
CA PRO A 24 28.39 -14.79 -26.76
C PRO A 24 28.06 -15.68 -27.98
N GLY A 25 28.70 -15.40 -29.11
CA GLY A 25 28.48 -16.13 -30.38
C GLY A 25 27.18 -15.77 -31.12
N ARG A 26 26.33 -14.91 -30.56
CA ARG A 26 25.08 -14.41 -31.14
C ARG A 26 24.97 -12.89 -30.97
N PRO A 27 25.81 -12.09 -31.67
CA PRO A 27 25.83 -10.63 -31.52
C PRO A 27 24.53 -9.95 -31.97
N ASP A 28 23.65 -10.67 -32.68
CA ASP A 28 22.29 -10.28 -33.03
C ASP A 28 21.32 -10.30 -31.83
N LEU A 29 21.74 -10.92 -30.72
CA LEU A 29 20.99 -11.02 -29.47
C LEU A 29 21.71 -10.24 -28.36
N GLY A 30 20.94 -9.66 -27.44
CA GLY A 30 21.49 -8.98 -26.28
C GLY A 30 20.55 -8.99 -25.09
N CYS A 31 21.10 -8.79 -23.90
CA CYS A 31 20.34 -8.83 -22.66
C CYS A 31 20.75 -7.73 -21.71
N TYR A 32 19.76 -7.10 -21.08
CA TYR A 32 19.91 -6.27 -19.88
C TYR A 32 19.60 -7.08 -18.62
N GLY A 33 20.44 -6.96 -17.58
CA GLY A 33 20.29 -7.71 -16.34
C GLY A 33 20.85 -9.13 -16.46
N THR A 34 20.32 -10.12 -15.75
CA THR A 34 20.98 -11.44 -15.73
C THR A 34 20.68 -12.32 -16.94
N GLY A 35 19.55 -12.13 -17.62
CA GLY A 35 19.10 -13.03 -18.69
C GLY A 35 18.62 -14.40 -18.23
N TYR A 36 18.48 -14.59 -16.91
CA TYR A 36 17.94 -15.81 -16.31
C TYR A 36 16.44 -15.96 -16.59
N ASN A 37 15.90 -17.15 -16.36
CA ASN A 37 14.47 -17.38 -16.40
C ASN A 37 13.70 -16.53 -15.37
N SER A 38 12.37 -16.61 -15.40
CA SER A 38 11.48 -15.93 -14.47
C SER A 38 11.71 -14.41 -14.48
N TRP A 39 12.15 -13.80 -13.37
CA TRP A 39 12.33 -12.35 -13.32
C TRP A 39 13.52 -11.81 -14.13
N GLY A 40 14.49 -12.65 -14.49
CA GLY A 40 15.65 -12.24 -15.30
C GLY A 40 15.21 -11.80 -16.70
N VAL A 41 14.45 -12.65 -17.40
CA VAL A 41 13.93 -12.33 -18.74
C VAL A 41 12.91 -11.20 -18.68
N GLN A 42 12.08 -11.11 -17.64
CA GLN A 42 11.15 -9.98 -17.48
C GLN A 42 11.87 -8.65 -17.26
N THR A 43 13.06 -8.68 -16.65
CA THR A 43 13.93 -7.50 -16.52
C THR A 43 14.39 -7.02 -17.90
N ASN A 44 14.77 -7.95 -18.78
CA ASN A 44 15.11 -7.64 -20.17
C ASN A 44 13.91 -7.15 -21.00
N GLN A 45 12.73 -7.76 -20.83
CA GLN A 45 11.49 -7.37 -21.53
C GLN A 45 11.07 -5.92 -21.20
N LYS A 46 11.27 -5.47 -19.96
CA LYS A 46 11.05 -4.08 -19.56
C LYS A 46 12.11 -3.11 -20.10
N TYR A 47 13.37 -3.55 -20.16
CA TYR A 47 14.42 -2.76 -20.82
C TYR A 47 14.12 -2.55 -22.30
N LEU A 48 13.72 -3.63 -22.99
CA LEU A 48 13.30 -3.60 -24.39
C LEU A 48 12.27 -2.51 -24.65
N SER A 49 11.23 -2.41 -23.81
CA SER A 49 10.15 -1.45 -24.06
C SER A 49 10.55 -0.01 -23.81
N ALA A 50 11.43 0.23 -22.83
CA ALA A 50 12.06 1.54 -22.63
C ALA A 50 12.92 1.96 -23.84
N MET A 51 13.78 1.06 -24.34
CA MET A 51 14.64 1.33 -25.50
C MET A 51 13.84 1.51 -26.79
N ALA A 52 12.80 0.70 -27.01
CA ALA A 52 11.86 0.86 -28.12
C ALA A 52 11.17 2.23 -28.09
N THR A 53 10.80 2.71 -26.91
CA THR A 53 10.20 4.03 -26.75
C THR A 53 11.17 5.15 -27.11
N LEU A 54 12.43 5.07 -26.64
CA LEU A 54 13.47 6.02 -27.02
C LEU A 54 13.74 6.03 -28.52
N ALA A 55 13.77 4.85 -29.16
CA ALA A 55 13.93 4.74 -30.60
C ALA A 55 12.79 5.44 -31.36
N ALA A 56 11.54 5.23 -30.96
CA ALA A 56 10.37 5.71 -31.69
C ALA A 56 9.94 7.16 -31.36
N ARG A 57 10.38 7.70 -30.21
CA ARG A 57 9.89 8.99 -29.67
C ARG A 57 11.01 9.91 -29.19
N GLY A 58 12.27 9.49 -29.26
CA GLY A 58 13.41 10.22 -28.69
C GLY A 58 14.09 11.22 -29.62
N ALA A 59 13.63 11.43 -30.86
CA ALA A 59 14.32 12.24 -31.86
C ALA A 59 14.61 13.69 -31.42
N GLU A 60 13.80 14.24 -30.49
CA GLU A 60 13.97 15.59 -29.94
C GLU A 60 14.91 15.65 -28.72
N ILE A 61 15.42 14.51 -28.25
CA ILE A 61 16.29 14.43 -27.07
C ILE A 61 17.75 14.63 -27.50
N ALA A 62 18.34 15.73 -27.05
CA ALA A 62 19.71 16.08 -27.40
C ALA A 62 20.72 14.99 -26.99
N GLY A 63 21.55 14.56 -27.95
CA GLY A 63 22.60 13.57 -27.71
C GLY A 63 22.09 12.16 -27.42
N LEU A 64 20.86 11.84 -27.81
CA LEU A 64 20.35 10.47 -27.92
C LEU A 64 20.54 9.95 -29.35
N ASP A 65 21.06 8.74 -29.47
CA ASP A 65 21.10 8.01 -30.73
C ASP A 65 19.89 7.06 -30.80
N CYS A 66 18.90 7.42 -31.64
CA CYS A 66 17.69 6.61 -31.81
C CYS A 66 17.96 5.29 -32.54
N ASP A 67 19.00 5.21 -33.37
CA ASP A 67 19.37 3.98 -34.08
C ASP A 67 20.02 2.99 -33.12
N TRP A 68 20.94 3.45 -32.28
CA TRP A 68 21.47 2.64 -31.17
C TRP A 68 20.35 2.12 -30.25
N ALA A 69 19.40 2.98 -29.87
CA ALA A 69 18.30 2.56 -29.03
C ALA A 69 17.43 1.49 -29.69
N ARG A 70 17.20 1.63 -31.01
CA ARG A 70 16.46 0.66 -31.83
C ARG A 70 17.20 -0.69 -31.93
N GLU A 71 18.50 -0.67 -32.17
CA GLU A 71 19.34 -1.87 -32.22
C GLU A 71 19.32 -2.63 -30.88
N ARG A 72 19.46 -1.91 -29.76
CA ARG A 72 19.34 -2.48 -28.41
C ARG A 72 17.97 -3.12 -28.19
N ALA A 73 16.90 -2.43 -28.57
CA ALA A 73 15.54 -2.93 -28.38
C ALA A 73 15.26 -4.18 -29.23
N LEU A 74 15.73 -4.23 -30.48
CA LEU A 74 15.61 -5.41 -31.36
C LEU A 74 16.44 -6.59 -30.84
N ALA A 75 17.67 -6.35 -30.40
CA ALA A 75 18.52 -7.41 -29.83
C ALA A 75 17.92 -8.00 -28.55
N ALA A 76 17.34 -7.15 -27.69
CA ALA A 76 16.63 -7.57 -26.49
C ALA A 76 15.36 -8.37 -26.83
N LEU A 77 14.58 -7.94 -27.83
CA LEU A 77 13.40 -8.66 -28.30
C LEU A 77 13.76 -10.04 -28.81
N ARG A 78 14.75 -10.11 -29.70
CA ARG A 78 15.20 -11.36 -30.29
C ARG A 78 15.74 -12.31 -29.23
N PHE A 79 16.49 -11.83 -28.24
CA PHE A 79 16.90 -12.68 -27.11
C PHE A 79 15.69 -13.25 -26.37
N SER A 80 14.70 -12.43 -26.05
CA SER A 80 13.47 -12.91 -25.41
C SER A 80 12.71 -13.92 -26.27
N LEU A 81 12.58 -13.71 -27.58
CA LEU A 81 11.90 -14.66 -28.47
C LEU A 81 12.69 -15.96 -28.69
N ASP A 82 14.03 -15.87 -28.79
CA ASP A 82 14.94 -16.99 -29.02
C ASP A 82 15.04 -17.91 -27.79
N SER A 83 15.02 -17.34 -26.58
CA SER A 83 15.11 -18.06 -25.30
C SER A 83 13.77 -18.57 -24.74
N HIS A 84 12.66 -18.27 -25.42
CA HIS A 84 11.34 -18.80 -25.06
C HIS A 84 11.29 -20.33 -25.28
N VAL A 85 10.39 -21.06 -24.61
CA VAL A 85 10.22 -22.52 -24.78
C VAL A 85 9.90 -22.96 -26.22
N THR A 86 9.39 -22.06 -27.06
CA THR A 86 9.19 -22.31 -28.50
C THR A 86 10.32 -21.78 -29.38
N GLY A 87 11.32 -21.13 -28.80
CA GLY A 87 12.53 -20.67 -29.47
C GLY A 87 13.62 -21.75 -29.50
N PRO A 88 14.62 -21.60 -30.37
CA PRO A 88 15.72 -22.56 -30.49
C PRO A 88 16.83 -22.37 -29.45
N GLY A 89 16.86 -21.22 -28.76
CA GLY A 89 17.90 -20.85 -27.80
C GLY A 89 17.51 -21.04 -26.35
N ARG A 90 18.30 -20.45 -25.46
CA ARG A 90 18.19 -20.60 -24.00
C ARG A 90 18.44 -19.26 -23.31
N CYS A 91 17.84 -19.12 -22.13
CA CYS A 91 18.24 -18.13 -21.14
C CYS A 91 19.71 -18.35 -20.74
N THR A 92 20.33 -17.35 -20.12
CA THR A 92 21.75 -17.41 -19.74
C THR A 92 22.04 -18.36 -18.58
N ASP A 93 20.99 -18.87 -17.91
CA ASP A 93 21.07 -19.96 -16.93
C ASP A 93 20.92 -21.36 -17.55
N GLY A 94 20.84 -21.44 -18.88
CA GLY A 94 20.69 -22.70 -19.63
C GLY A 94 19.26 -23.21 -19.70
N THR A 95 18.28 -22.53 -19.12
CA THR A 95 16.85 -22.91 -19.21
C THR A 95 16.15 -22.20 -20.37
N GLN A 96 14.85 -22.45 -20.56
CA GLN A 96 13.98 -21.69 -21.45
C GLN A 96 12.83 -21.11 -20.65
N TRP A 97 12.37 -19.90 -21.00
CA TRP A 97 11.27 -19.24 -20.30
C TRP A 97 9.93 -19.40 -21.03
N GLY A 98 8.83 -19.29 -20.31
CA GLY A 98 7.47 -19.43 -20.85
C GLY A 98 6.71 -20.54 -20.12
N HIS A 99 5.42 -20.64 -20.41
CA HIS A 99 4.49 -21.65 -19.89
C HIS A 99 4.40 -21.63 -18.36
N THR A 100 4.24 -20.43 -17.80
CA THR A 100 4.04 -20.23 -16.36
C THR A 100 2.93 -19.22 -16.10
N TRP A 101 2.33 -19.25 -14.92
CA TRP A 101 1.30 -18.27 -14.53
C TRP A 101 1.77 -16.81 -14.55
N ILE A 102 3.08 -16.56 -14.60
CA ILE A 102 3.68 -15.23 -14.50
C ILE A 102 4.39 -14.78 -15.79
N SER A 103 4.57 -15.64 -16.80
CA SER A 103 5.26 -15.26 -18.05
C SER A 103 4.52 -14.12 -18.76
N SER A 104 3.19 -14.18 -18.80
CA SER A 104 2.31 -13.14 -19.33
C SER A 104 2.58 -11.75 -18.77
N LEU A 105 2.97 -11.62 -17.49
CA LEU A 105 3.25 -10.31 -16.89
C LEU A 105 4.41 -9.60 -17.60
N GLY A 106 5.47 -10.35 -17.93
CA GLY A 106 6.60 -9.81 -18.66
C GLY A 106 6.25 -9.43 -20.08
N VAL A 107 5.45 -10.26 -20.75
CA VAL A 107 4.93 -10.01 -22.10
C VAL A 107 4.11 -8.72 -22.12
N GLU A 108 3.10 -8.59 -21.26
CA GLU A 108 2.26 -7.40 -21.18
C GLU A 108 3.07 -6.11 -20.95
N ARG A 109 4.15 -6.18 -20.16
CA ARG A 109 5.03 -5.02 -19.91
C ARG A 109 5.87 -4.60 -21.11
N MET A 110 6.19 -5.53 -22.03
CA MET A 110 6.98 -5.21 -23.22
C MET A 110 6.13 -4.77 -24.43
N MET A 111 4.84 -5.13 -24.48
CA MET A 111 4.04 -5.05 -25.70
C MET A 111 3.91 -3.64 -26.29
N HIS A 112 3.80 -2.58 -25.49
CA HIS A 112 3.82 -1.22 -26.03
C HIS A 112 5.10 -0.92 -26.84
N GLY A 113 6.26 -1.41 -26.38
CA GLY A 113 7.52 -1.32 -27.09
C GLY A 113 7.56 -2.18 -28.36
N VAL A 114 7.01 -3.39 -28.30
CA VAL A 114 6.86 -4.28 -29.47
C VAL A 114 6.05 -3.59 -30.57
N HIS A 115 4.94 -2.94 -30.24
CA HIS A 115 4.12 -2.20 -31.20
C HIS A 115 4.89 -1.04 -31.84
N LEU A 116 5.68 -0.30 -31.06
CA LEU A 116 6.54 0.78 -31.55
C LEU A 116 7.66 0.29 -32.48
N LEU A 117 8.17 -0.94 -32.26
CA LEU A 117 9.20 -1.55 -33.10
C LEU A 117 8.68 -2.26 -34.35
N SER A 118 7.39 -2.56 -34.42
CA SER A 118 6.81 -3.36 -35.51
C SER A 118 7.16 -2.92 -36.94
N PRO A 119 7.35 -1.60 -37.26
CA PRO A 119 7.79 -1.18 -38.59
C PRO A 119 9.21 -1.64 -38.95
N HIS A 120 10.01 -2.08 -37.98
CA HIS A 120 11.39 -2.50 -38.15
C HIS A 120 11.59 -4.02 -38.04
N PHE A 121 10.52 -4.79 -37.86
CA PHE A 121 10.60 -6.24 -37.83
C PHE A 121 10.91 -6.82 -39.21
N ASN A 122 11.71 -7.87 -39.24
CA ASN A 122 11.78 -8.79 -40.36
C ASN A 122 10.72 -9.90 -40.19
N ASP A 123 10.60 -10.80 -41.17
CA ASP A 123 9.59 -11.86 -41.14
C ASP A 123 9.86 -12.88 -40.03
N SER A 124 11.13 -13.15 -39.71
CA SER A 124 11.51 -14.01 -38.59
C SER A 124 11.07 -13.44 -37.23
N ASP A 125 11.18 -12.12 -37.05
CA ASP A 125 10.72 -11.42 -35.84
C ASP A 125 9.20 -11.54 -35.71
N ARG A 126 8.45 -11.36 -36.82
CA ARG A 126 6.98 -11.51 -36.85
C ARG A 126 6.55 -12.95 -36.53
N ASP A 127 7.20 -13.93 -37.15
CA ASP A 127 6.91 -15.35 -36.95
C ASP A 127 7.24 -15.81 -35.53
N ALA A 128 8.37 -15.36 -34.98
CA ALA A 128 8.77 -15.68 -33.62
C ALA A 128 7.85 -15.03 -32.57
N LEU A 129 7.42 -13.78 -32.78
CA LEU A 129 6.45 -13.11 -31.92
C LEU A 129 5.10 -13.84 -31.96
N ARG A 130 4.59 -14.17 -33.14
CA ARG A 130 3.35 -14.94 -33.30
C ARG A 130 3.46 -16.28 -32.58
N ARG A 131 4.53 -17.05 -32.83
CA ARG A 131 4.77 -18.36 -32.21
C ARG A 131 4.83 -18.28 -30.68
N MET A 132 5.44 -17.25 -30.11
CA MET A 132 5.49 -17.06 -28.66
C MET A 132 4.11 -16.73 -28.10
N LEU A 133 3.41 -15.74 -28.65
CA LEU A 133 2.10 -15.29 -28.16
C LEU A 133 1.04 -16.38 -28.25
N THR A 134 0.94 -17.09 -29.38
CA THR A 134 -0.04 -18.17 -29.53
C THR A 134 0.28 -19.36 -28.63
N SER A 135 1.57 -19.64 -28.40
CA SER A 135 1.97 -20.73 -27.50
C SER A 135 1.69 -20.43 -26.03
N GLU A 136 1.91 -19.20 -25.58
CA GLU A 136 1.52 -18.80 -24.22
C GLU A 136 0.00 -18.80 -24.06
N ALA A 137 -0.75 -18.34 -25.06
CA ALA A 137 -2.21 -18.37 -25.05
C ALA A 137 -2.76 -19.81 -25.00
N ASP A 138 -2.21 -20.71 -25.80
CA ASP A 138 -2.55 -22.14 -25.74
C ASP A 138 -2.22 -22.75 -24.39
N TRP A 139 -1.06 -22.44 -23.81
CA TRP A 139 -0.72 -22.92 -22.47
C TRP A 139 -1.72 -22.40 -21.42
N LEU A 140 -2.09 -21.12 -21.47
CA LEU A 140 -3.07 -20.54 -20.55
C LEU A 140 -4.47 -21.17 -20.69
N PHE A 141 -4.85 -21.51 -21.92
CA PHE A 141 -6.12 -22.14 -22.22
C PHE A 141 -6.15 -23.62 -21.80
N LEU A 142 -5.12 -24.39 -22.15
CA LEU A 142 -5.11 -25.86 -22.03
C LEU A 142 -4.47 -26.37 -20.73
N HIS A 143 -3.52 -25.62 -20.16
CA HIS A 143 -2.57 -26.15 -19.18
C HIS A 143 -2.25 -25.23 -18.00
N CYS A 144 -2.90 -24.06 -17.89
CA CYS A 144 -2.58 -23.05 -16.88
C CYS A 144 -2.57 -23.64 -15.46
N ARG A 145 -1.47 -23.43 -14.74
CA ARG A 145 -1.30 -23.83 -13.34
C ARG A 145 -0.60 -22.75 -12.53
N ARG A 146 -1.06 -22.52 -11.30
CA ARG A 146 -0.39 -21.69 -10.29
C ARG A 146 -0.34 -22.44 -8.96
N GLY A 147 0.87 -22.83 -8.54
CA GLY A 147 1.03 -23.67 -7.36
C GLY A 147 0.30 -25.00 -7.54
N ASN A 148 -0.56 -25.34 -6.59
CA ASN A 148 -1.40 -26.55 -6.63
C ASN A 148 -2.76 -26.32 -7.30
N ALA A 149 -3.00 -25.13 -7.87
CA ALA A 149 -4.27 -24.75 -8.47
C ALA A 149 -4.21 -24.83 -10.00
N ASP A 150 -5.21 -25.48 -10.60
CA ASP A 150 -5.41 -25.57 -12.04
C ASP A 150 -6.35 -24.45 -12.52
N GLY A 151 -6.01 -23.80 -13.64
CA GLY A 151 -6.86 -22.83 -14.32
C GLY A 151 -7.06 -21.50 -13.57
N VAL A 152 -8.26 -20.94 -13.69
CA VAL A 152 -8.67 -19.70 -13.00
C VAL A 152 -9.07 -20.05 -11.58
N VAL A 153 -8.49 -19.37 -10.60
CA VAL A 153 -8.87 -19.49 -9.19
C VAL A 153 -9.03 -18.11 -8.58
N ALA A 154 -9.84 -18.02 -7.53
CA ALA A 154 -10.06 -16.79 -6.79
C ALA A 154 -10.52 -17.14 -5.38
N ASP A 155 -9.99 -16.43 -4.39
CA ASP A 155 -10.40 -16.52 -3.00
C ASP A 155 -9.99 -15.23 -2.28
N ARG A 156 -10.78 -14.82 -1.27
CA ARG A 156 -10.60 -13.52 -0.60
C ARG A 156 -9.36 -13.52 0.26
N TRP A 157 -8.98 -14.68 0.78
CA TRP A 157 -7.88 -14.83 1.72
C TRP A 157 -6.64 -15.40 1.05
N ASN A 158 -5.49 -14.77 1.29
CA ASN A 158 -4.21 -15.22 0.76
C ASN A 158 -3.82 -16.61 1.26
N HIS A 159 -4.18 -16.97 2.50
CA HIS A 159 -3.82 -18.25 3.09
C HIS A 159 -4.45 -19.46 2.37
N SER A 160 -5.51 -19.25 1.58
CA SER A 160 -6.10 -20.30 0.72
C SER A 160 -5.16 -20.72 -0.42
N GLY A 161 -4.15 -19.89 -0.74
CA GLY A 161 -3.31 -20.04 -1.93
C GLY A 161 -4.00 -19.67 -3.25
N LYS A 162 -5.25 -19.18 -3.20
CA LYS A 162 -6.09 -18.87 -4.37
C LYS A 162 -6.39 -17.37 -4.56
N ASN A 163 -5.90 -16.50 -3.67
CA ASN A 163 -5.96 -15.04 -3.89
C ASN A 163 -4.94 -14.61 -4.95
N VAL A 164 -5.39 -14.41 -6.18
CA VAL A 164 -4.53 -14.22 -7.36
C VAL A 164 -5.04 -13.15 -8.35
N PRO A 165 -5.63 -12.03 -7.89
CA PRO A 165 -6.34 -11.08 -8.76
C PRO A 165 -5.48 -10.56 -9.90
N GLU A 166 -4.24 -10.21 -9.57
CA GLU A 166 -3.28 -9.66 -10.52
C GLU A 166 -2.96 -10.67 -11.62
N SER A 167 -2.85 -11.96 -11.24
CA SER A 167 -2.53 -13.03 -12.19
C SER A 167 -3.67 -13.35 -13.10
N ASN A 168 -4.89 -13.32 -12.56
CA ASN A 168 -6.06 -13.46 -13.40
C ASN A 168 -6.10 -12.35 -14.44
N LEU A 169 -5.79 -11.12 -14.05
CA LEU A 169 -5.82 -9.98 -14.95
C LEU A 169 -4.79 -10.08 -16.08
N TRP A 170 -3.50 -10.29 -15.79
CA TRP A 170 -2.49 -10.32 -16.86
C TRP A 170 -2.57 -11.57 -17.75
N ASN A 171 -3.09 -12.69 -17.24
CA ASN A 171 -3.32 -13.88 -18.07
C ASN A 171 -4.54 -13.70 -18.97
N GLY A 172 -5.61 -13.08 -18.46
CA GLY A 172 -6.76 -12.69 -19.28
C GLY A 172 -6.39 -11.68 -20.36
N ALA A 173 -5.51 -10.72 -20.03
CA ALA A 173 -5.00 -9.75 -20.99
C ALA A 173 -4.22 -10.41 -22.13
N LEU A 174 -3.31 -11.34 -21.82
CA LEU A 174 -2.54 -12.05 -22.84
C LEU A 174 -3.43 -12.88 -23.78
N LEU A 175 -4.39 -13.64 -23.21
CA LEU A 175 -5.33 -14.44 -23.99
C LEU A 175 -6.13 -13.57 -24.96
N TRP A 176 -6.69 -12.46 -24.47
CA TRP A 176 -7.45 -11.55 -25.33
C TRP A 176 -6.58 -10.96 -26.43
N ARG A 177 -5.38 -10.49 -26.07
CA ARG A 177 -4.41 -9.92 -27.01
C ARG A 177 -4.06 -10.91 -28.12
N ALA A 178 -3.70 -12.13 -27.78
CA ALA A 178 -3.38 -13.16 -28.76
C ALA A 178 -4.57 -13.44 -29.69
N ALA A 179 -5.78 -13.51 -29.15
CA ALA A 179 -6.98 -13.77 -29.93
C ALA A 179 -7.31 -12.67 -30.94
N VAL A 180 -7.17 -11.40 -30.57
CA VAL A 180 -7.46 -10.28 -31.48
C VAL A 180 -6.33 -9.99 -32.47
N MET A 181 -5.08 -10.35 -32.12
CA MET A 181 -3.94 -10.25 -33.03
C MET A 181 -3.91 -11.38 -34.07
N TYR A 182 -4.37 -12.58 -33.72
CA TYR A 182 -4.34 -13.77 -34.56
C TYR A 182 -5.72 -14.45 -34.64
N PRO A 183 -6.73 -13.77 -35.22
CA PRO A 183 -8.10 -14.29 -35.28
C PRO A 183 -8.26 -15.53 -36.18
N ASP A 184 -7.26 -15.83 -36.99
CA ASP A 184 -7.16 -17.02 -37.84
C ASP A 184 -6.69 -18.27 -37.10
N HIS A 185 -6.22 -18.14 -35.85
CA HIS A 185 -5.82 -19.29 -35.04
C HIS A 185 -7.04 -20.14 -34.64
N PRO A 186 -6.96 -21.50 -34.68
CA PRO A 186 -8.10 -22.37 -34.36
C PRO A 186 -8.70 -22.15 -32.96
N HIS A 187 -7.90 -21.76 -31.97
CA HIS A 187 -8.35 -21.48 -30.60
C HIS A 187 -8.68 -20.00 -30.33
N ALA A 188 -8.68 -19.11 -31.32
CA ALA A 188 -8.84 -17.67 -31.07
C ALA A 188 -10.15 -17.34 -30.33
N ALA A 189 -11.26 -17.97 -30.70
CA ALA A 189 -12.55 -17.80 -30.00
C ALA A 189 -12.54 -18.39 -28.58
N ASP A 190 -11.88 -19.54 -28.38
CA ASP A 190 -11.74 -20.16 -27.07
C ASP A 190 -10.90 -19.31 -26.12
N TRP A 191 -9.83 -18.71 -26.64
CA TRP A 191 -9.00 -17.75 -25.90
C TRP A 191 -9.80 -16.52 -25.48
N GLN A 192 -10.72 -16.00 -26.32
CA GLN A 192 -11.58 -14.87 -25.95
C GLN A 192 -12.50 -15.22 -24.79
N GLU A 193 -13.20 -16.36 -24.85
CA GLU A 193 -14.06 -16.78 -23.74
C GLU A 193 -13.25 -17.03 -22.47
N ARG A 194 -12.07 -17.66 -22.59
CA ARG A 194 -11.20 -17.89 -21.44
C ARG A 194 -10.67 -16.58 -20.85
N ALA A 195 -10.37 -15.58 -21.68
CA ALA A 195 -9.99 -14.24 -21.24
C ALA A 195 -11.12 -13.60 -20.42
N HIS A 196 -12.39 -13.72 -20.84
CA HIS A 196 -13.51 -13.21 -20.05
C HIS A 196 -13.60 -13.85 -18.67
N VAL A 197 -13.39 -15.17 -18.55
CA VAL A 197 -13.39 -15.84 -17.24
C VAL A 197 -12.26 -15.33 -16.35
N PHE A 198 -11.05 -15.17 -16.90
CA PHE A 198 -9.93 -14.60 -16.15
C PHE A 198 -10.21 -13.15 -15.70
N LEU A 199 -10.68 -12.30 -16.61
CA LEU A 199 -10.90 -10.88 -16.33
C LEU A 199 -12.04 -10.65 -15.34
N ILE A 200 -13.16 -11.38 -15.44
CA ILE A 200 -14.26 -11.31 -14.44
C ILE A 200 -13.75 -11.69 -13.04
N ASN A 201 -12.83 -12.65 -12.94
CA ASN A 201 -12.27 -13.08 -11.66
C ASN A 201 -11.00 -12.33 -11.25
N SER A 202 -10.69 -11.19 -11.86
CA SER A 202 -9.55 -10.37 -11.44
C SER A 202 -9.95 -9.50 -10.24
N VAL A 203 -10.86 -8.55 -10.42
CA VAL A 203 -11.43 -7.69 -9.39
C VAL A 203 -12.80 -8.20 -8.96
N SER A 204 -12.89 -9.48 -8.58
CA SER A 204 -14.17 -10.11 -8.20
C SER A 204 -14.49 -9.99 -6.71
N VAL A 205 -15.77 -9.83 -6.40
CA VAL A 205 -16.30 -9.81 -5.02
C VAL A 205 -17.35 -10.90 -4.81
N ALA A 206 -17.75 -11.16 -3.56
CA ALA A 206 -18.69 -12.24 -3.24
C ALA A 206 -20.09 -12.05 -3.88
N ALA A 207 -20.49 -10.81 -4.14
CA ALA A 207 -21.78 -10.49 -4.76
C ALA A 207 -21.88 -11.01 -6.22
N ASP A 208 -20.76 -11.12 -6.92
CA ASP A 208 -20.65 -11.55 -8.33
C ASP A 208 -21.20 -12.96 -8.55
N ALA A 209 -21.19 -13.81 -7.51
CA ALA A 209 -21.78 -15.15 -7.53
C ALA A 209 -23.29 -15.15 -7.86
N THR A 210 -23.95 -14.01 -7.70
CA THR A 210 -25.38 -13.83 -7.98
C THR A 210 -25.67 -12.68 -8.95
N ASP A 211 -24.63 -12.06 -9.53
CA ASP A 211 -24.80 -10.90 -10.39
C ASP A 211 -25.31 -11.29 -11.79
N ASP A 212 -26.50 -10.78 -12.13
CA ASP A 212 -27.20 -10.98 -13.40
C ASP A 212 -26.81 -9.94 -14.47
N THR A 213 -25.92 -9.01 -14.17
CA THR A 213 -25.38 -8.04 -15.13
C THR A 213 -24.71 -8.78 -16.29
N VAL A 214 -25.14 -8.49 -17.52
CA VAL A 214 -24.58 -9.12 -18.72
C VAL A 214 -23.33 -8.38 -19.15
N VAL A 215 -22.20 -9.09 -19.20
CA VAL A 215 -20.91 -8.60 -19.70
C VAL A 215 -20.43 -9.55 -20.78
N ALA A 216 -20.09 -9.05 -21.97
CA ALA A 216 -19.69 -9.86 -23.11
C ALA A 216 -20.65 -11.04 -23.37
N GLY A 217 -21.95 -10.74 -23.39
CA GLY A 217 -23.03 -11.67 -23.75
C GLY A 217 -23.45 -12.70 -22.69
N LYS A 218 -22.81 -12.74 -21.50
CA LYS A 218 -23.22 -13.64 -20.40
C LYS A 218 -23.36 -12.88 -19.07
N PRO A 219 -24.30 -13.29 -18.20
CA PRO A 219 -24.32 -12.85 -16.81
C PRO A 219 -22.97 -13.06 -16.11
N VAL A 220 -22.55 -12.11 -15.26
CA VAL A 220 -21.31 -12.20 -14.47
C VAL A 220 -21.25 -13.51 -13.67
N ARG A 221 -22.35 -13.91 -13.04
CA ARG A 221 -22.44 -15.16 -12.26
C ARG A 221 -22.07 -16.42 -13.04
N GLU A 222 -22.24 -16.44 -14.37
CA GLU A 222 -21.88 -17.59 -15.20
C GLU A 222 -20.37 -17.75 -15.40
N ARG A 223 -19.60 -16.67 -15.21
CA ARG A 223 -18.14 -16.67 -15.30
C ARG A 223 -17.47 -16.53 -13.93
N HIS A 224 -18.22 -16.32 -12.86
CA HIS A 224 -17.67 -16.18 -11.51
C HIS A 224 -17.14 -17.50 -10.96
N VAL A 225 -15.89 -17.50 -10.52
CA VAL A 225 -15.18 -18.63 -9.89
C VAL A 225 -15.06 -18.41 -8.38
N GLY A 226 -14.79 -17.17 -7.96
CA GLY A 226 -14.65 -16.80 -6.56
C GLY A 226 -14.29 -15.32 -6.42
N ALA A 227 -14.33 -14.82 -5.19
CA ALA A 227 -14.03 -13.43 -4.89
C ALA A 227 -12.55 -13.26 -4.55
N ASN A 228 -11.79 -12.46 -5.29
CA ASN A 228 -10.41 -12.08 -4.92
C ASN A 228 -10.37 -10.87 -3.97
N PHE A 229 -11.45 -10.10 -3.91
CA PHE A 229 -11.57 -8.91 -3.07
C PHE A 229 -12.68 -9.09 -2.05
N PHE A 230 -12.53 -8.39 -0.93
CA PHE A 230 -13.61 -8.20 0.04
C PHE A 230 -14.67 -7.26 -0.53
N PRO A 231 -15.91 -7.24 0.00
CA PRO A 231 -17.00 -6.40 -0.53
C PRO A 231 -16.66 -4.91 -0.64
N ASN A 232 -15.77 -4.36 0.20
CA ASN A 232 -15.33 -2.96 0.13
C ASN A 232 -13.97 -2.78 -0.57
N TYR A 233 -13.56 -3.75 -1.38
CA TYR A 233 -12.32 -3.76 -2.19
C TYR A 233 -11.04 -3.71 -1.38
N ALA A 234 -11.05 -4.18 -0.12
CA ALA A 234 -9.79 -4.57 0.49
C ALA A 234 -9.23 -5.82 -0.22
N LEU A 235 -7.91 -5.94 -0.22
CA LEU A 235 -7.20 -7.04 -0.84
C LEU A 235 -6.25 -7.68 0.17
N ASP A 236 -6.56 -8.91 0.59
CA ASP A 236 -5.60 -9.74 1.34
C ASP A 236 -4.68 -10.45 0.35
N HIS A 237 -3.54 -9.82 0.05
CA HIS A 237 -2.56 -10.40 -0.86
C HIS A 237 -1.18 -10.40 -0.23
N HIS A 238 -0.53 -11.57 -0.22
CA HIS A 238 0.63 -11.85 0.61
C HIS A 238 0.35 -11.80 2.12
N GLY A 239 -0.91 -11.97 2.55
CA GLY A 239 -1.30 -12.09 3.96
C GLY A 239 -1.45 -10.76 4.69
N TYR A 240 -1.66 -9.66 3.95
CA TYR A 240 -1.93 -8.34 4.51
C TYR A 240 -2.75 -7.48 3.54
N PHE A 241 -3.28 -6.35 4.03
CA PHE A 241 -3.98 -5.38 3.20
C PHE A 241 -3.04 -4.70 2.19
N ASN A 242 -3.08 -5.16 0.95
CA ASN A 242 -2.03 -4.88 -0.03
C ASN A 242 -2.46 -3.86 -1.10
N VAL A 243 -2.29 -2.59 -0.76
CA VAL A 243 -2.53 -1.45 -1.68
C VAL A 243 -1.68 -1.54 -2.95
N GLY A 244 -0.47 -2.09 -2.84
CA GLY A 244 0.42 -2.21 -3.99
C GLY A 244 -0.15 -3.11 -5.09
N TYR A 245 -0.81 -4.21 -4.72
CA TYR A 245 -1.37 -5.15 -5.68
C TYR A 245 -2.76 -4.74 -6.21
N MET A 246 -3.49 -3.89 -5.46
CA MET A 246 -4.62 -3.14 -6.02
C MET A 246 -4.17 -2.31 -7.23
N VAL A 247 -3.04 -1.60 -7.10
CA VAL A 247 -2.44 -0.84 -8.21
C VAL A 247 -2.05 -1.75 -9.37
N ILE A 248 -1.47 -2.93 -9.09
CA ILE A 248 -1.05 -3.85 -10.14
C ILE A 248 -2.24 -4.27 -11.01
N CYS A 249 -3.41 -4.53 -10.42
CA CYS A 249 -4.64 -4.81 -11.18
C CYS A 249 -4.94 -3.65 -12.15
N VAL A 250 -5.20 -2.44 -11.63
CA VAL A 250 -5.50 -1.28 -12.49
C VAL A 250 -4.40 -1.01 -13.54
N SER A 251 -3.13 -1.25 -13.20
CA SER A 251 -2.01 -1.02 -14.12
C SER A 251 -1.97 -2.01 -15.27
N ASN A 252 -2.33 -3.27 -15.04
CA ASN A 252 -2.36 -4.30 -16.08
C ASN A 252 -3.60 -4.14 -16.98
N ALA A 253 -4.72 -3.66 -16.42
CA ALA A 253 -5.86 -3.21 -17.22
C ALA A 253 -5.47 -2.04 -18.13
N ALA A 254 -4.70 -1.08 -17.61
CA ALA A 254 -4.15 0.04 -18.38
C ALA A 254 -3.28 -0.42 -19.55
N MET A 255 -2.39 -1.40 -19.33
CA MET A 255 -1.51 -1.92 -20.38
C MET A 255 -2.30 -2.47 -21.56
N LEU A 256 -3.26 -3.37 -21.31
CA LEU A 256 -4.08 -3.93 -22.38
C LEU A 256 -4.92 -2.85 -23.06
N HIS A 257 -5.56 -1.98 -22.29
CA HIS A 257 -6.40 -0.91 -22.82
C HIS A 257 -5.65 -0.01 -23.80
N PHE A 258 -4.51 0.53 -23.39
CA PHE A 258 -3.76 1.45 -24.24
C PHE A 258 -3.05 0.76 -25.39
N ASP A 259 -2.58 -0.47 -25.22
CA ASP A 259 -1.97 -1.22 -26.32
C ASP A 259 -2.99 -1.54 -27.42
N LEU A 260 -4.20 -1.97 -27.07
CA LEU A 260 -5.26 -2.22 -28.05
C LEU A 260 -5.72 -0.92 -28.71
N LYS A 261 -5.83 0.17 -27.95
CA LYS A 261 -6.12 1.51 -28.48
C LYS A 261 -5.04 1.97 -29.47
N LEU A 262 -3.76 1.73 -29.17
CA LEU A 262 -2.64 2.05 -30.05
C LEU A 262 -2.69 1.28 -31.38
N GLN A 263 -3.20 0.06 -31.36
CA GLN A 263 -3.31 -0.80 -32.54
C GLN A 263 -4.67 -0.70 -33.26
N GLY A 264 -5.63 0.05 -32.71
CA GLY A 264 -7.01 0.06 -33.23
C GLY A 264 -7.72 -1.28 -33.09
N LEU A 265 -7.33 -2.11 -32.13
CA LEU A 265 -7.89 -3.44 -31.86
C LEU A 265 -9.02 -3.38 -30.81
N PRO A 266 -9.98 -4.32 -30.84
CA PRO A 266 -11.10 -4.31 -29.91
C PRO A 266 -10.65 -4.69 -28.50
N ARG A 267 -11.13 -3.93 -27.52
CA ARG A 267 -10.92 -4.15 -26.08
C ARG A 267 -12.00 -5.10 -25.52
N PRO A 268 -11.68 -6.00 -24.58
CA PRO A 268 -12.71 -6.84 -23.97
C PRO A 268 -13.57 -6.02 -23.02
N GLU A 269 -14.89 -6.22 -23.05
CA GLU A 269 -15.83 -5.56 -22.12
C GLU A 269 -15.51 -5.91 -20.66
N SER A 270 -15.18 -7.18 -20.40
CA SER A 270 -14.83 -7.68 -19.06
C SER A 270 -13.55 -7.08 -18.47
N LEU A 271 -12.75 -6.34 -19.24
CA LEU A 271 -11.57 -5.65 -18.72
C LEU A 271 -11.93 -4.59 -17.67
N ASP A 272 -13.11 -3.97 -17.79
CA ASP A 272 -13.54 -2.92 -16.88
C ASP A 272 -14.28 -3.46 -15.63
N HIS A 273 -14.48 -4.78 -15.52
CA HIS A 273 -15.26 -5.38 -14.44
C HIS A 273 -14.68 -4.97 -13.08
N HIS A 274 -15.45 -4.21 -12.30
CA HIS A 274 -15.10 -3.59 -11.03
C HIS A 274 -13.82 -2.72 -10.98
N GLU A 275 -13.14 -2.46 -12.09
CA GLU A 275 -11.95 -1.58 -12.10
C GLU A 275 -12.29 -0.14 -11.66
N ALA A 276 -13.48 0.35 -12.02
CA ALA A 276 -13.96 1.66 -11.57
C ALA A 276 -14.23 1.70 -10.06
N ASP A 277 -14.79 0.64 -9.49
CA ASP A 277 -15.09 0.52 -8.07
C ASP A 277 -13.80 0.41 -7.24
N LEU A 278 -12.86 -0.42 -7.70
CA LEU A 278 -11.51 -0.52 -7.15
C LEU A 278 -10.81 0.84 -7.18
N TRP A 279 -10.91 1.58 -8.30
CA TRP A 279 -10.34 2.93 -8.41
C TRP A 279 -10.93 3.91 -7.39
N GLN A 280 -12.25 3.85 -7.10
CA GLN A 280 -12.85 4.73 -6.09
C GLN A 280 -12.26 4.54 -4.69
N VAL A 281 -11.84 3.32 -4.34
CA VAL A 281 -11.11 3.06 -3.11
C VAL A 281 -9.65 3.47 -3.26
N LEU A 282 -8.97 2.99 -4.30
CA LEU A 282 -7.54 3.17 -4.51
C LEU A 282 -7.12 4.64 -4.58
N ARG A 283 -7.89 5.51 -5.25
CA ARG A 283 -7.57 6.95 -5.35
C ARG A 283 -7.53 7.66 -3.98
N ARG A 284 -8.25 7.13 -2.98
CA ARG A 284 -8.22 7.63 -1.59
C ARG A 284 -6.96 7.21 -0.85
N LEU A 285 -6.21 6.26 -1.40
CA LEU A 285 -4.94 5.71 -0.91
C LEU A 285 -3.74 6.30 -1.67
N VAL A 286 -3.90 7.47 -2.28
CA VAL A 286 -2.84 8.22 -2.97
C VAL A 286 -2.71 9.60 -2.31
N PHE A 287 -1.48 10.01 -1.99
CA PHE A 287 -1.17 11.37 -1.55
C PHE A 287 -1.25 12.34 -2.74
N ASP A 288 -1.43 13.63 -2.49
CA ASP A 288 -1.59 14.64 -3.53
C ASP A 288 -0.37 14.80 -4.47
N ASP A 289 0.79 14.27 -4.09
CA ASP A 289 2.03 14.22 -4.88
C ASP A 289 2.17 12.94 -5.72
N GLY A 290 1.17 12.06 -5.74
CA GLY A 290 1.19 10.80 -6.49
C GLY A 290 1.91 9.65 -5.79
N ARG A 291 2.26 9.78 -4.49
CA ARG A 291 2.78 8.66 -3.69
C ARG A 291 1.66 7.79 -3.14
N LEU A 292 1.87 6.48 -3.07
CA LEU A 292 0.92 5.56 -2.43
C LEU A 292 0.90 5.72 -0.90
N ALA A 293 -0.29 5.85 -0.33
CA ALA A 293 -0.57 5.73 1.09
C ALA A 293 -0.82 4.26 1.44
N ARG A 294 0.24 3.54 1.79
CA ARG A 294 0.21 2.09 2.02
C ARG A 294 -0.29 1.74 3.42
N LEU A 295 -1.60 1.90 3.63
CA LEU A 295 -2.23 1.76 4.95
C LEU A 295 -2.00 0.39 5.61
N GLY A 296 -1.98 -0.69 4.82
CA GLY A 296 -1.68 -2.05 5.28
C GLY A 296 -0.20 -2.43 5.22
N GLY A 297 0.69 -1.51 4.90
CA GLY A 297 2.13 -1.78 4.83
C GLY A 297 2.62 -2.21 3.45
N ASP A 298 3.86 -2.69 3.39
CA ASP A 298 4.49 -3.17 2.15
C ASP A 298 5.65 -4.12 2.46
N SER A 299 5.59 -5.29 1.85
CA SER A 299 6.66 -6.28 1.86
C SER A 299 7.74 -6.01 0.81
N ARG A 300 7.60 -4.97 -0.02
CA ARG A 300 8.55 -4.60 -1.08
C ARG A 300 9.46 -3.43 -0.67
N THR A 301 10.44 -3.17 -1.52
CA THR A 301 11.36 -2.03 -1.39
C THR A 301 10.60 -0.72 -1.53
N ARG A 302 10.90 0.24 -0.65
CA ARG A 302 10.16 1.50 -0.58
C ARG A 302 10.32 2.34 -1.84
N TYR A 303 9.19 2.89 -2.31
CA TYR A 303 9.08 3.78 -3.48
C TYR A 303 9.68 3.16 -4.75
N ALA A 304 9.42 1.87 -4.97
CA ALA A 304 9.81 1.13 -6.17
C ALA A 304 8.61 0.25 -6.60
N TYR A 305 8.84 -0.80 -7.42
CA TYR A 305 7.84 -1.74 -7.95
C TYR A 305 6.39 -1.21 -8.03
N CYS A 306 5.50 -1.55 -7.08
CA CYS A 306 4.07 -1.15 -7.16
C CYS A 306 3.84 0.37 -7.18
N GLN A 307 4.77 1.18 -6.63
CA GLN A 307 4.69 2.64 -6.76
C GLN A 307 4.82 3.06 -8.22
N GLU A 308 5.74 2.44 -8.97
CA GLU A 308 5.99 2.79 -10.37
C GLU A 308 4.76 2.54 -11.24
N TYR A 309 4.09 1.40 -11.02
CA TYR A 309 2.91 1.00 -11.78
C TYR A 309 1.65 1.81 -11.45
N LEU A 310 1.67 2.73 -10.49
CA LEU A 310 0.59 3.71 -10.33
C LEU A 310 0.48 4.64 -11.55
N LEU A 311 1.60 4.92 -12.23
CA LEU A 311 1.65 5.84 -13.36
C LEU A 311 0.74 5.42 -14.52
N PRO A 312 0.80 4.18 -15.06
CA PRO A 312 -0.18 3.70 -16.05
C PRO A 312 -1.61 3.63 -15.51
N SER A 313 -1.83 3.28 -14.23
CA SER A 313 -3.16 3.29 -13.60
C SER A 313 -3.79 4.68 -13.61
N LEU A 314 -3.01 5.74 -13.39
CA LEU A 314 -3.48 7.13 -13.44
C LEU A 314 -3.90 7.56 -14.85
N MET A 315 -3.16 7.13 -15.88
CA MET A 315 -3.56 7.37 -17.27
C MET A 315 -4.87 6.65 -17.61
N TYR A 316 -5.02 5.41 -17.14
CA TYR A 316 -6.23 4.63 -17.30
C TYR A 316 -7.43 5.27 -16.59
N ALA A 317 -7.25 5.71 -15.35
CA ALA A 317 -8.29 6.40 -14.61
C ALA A 317 -8.73 7.73 -15.27
N ALA A 318 -7.78 8.48 -15.84
CA ALA A 318 -8.09 9.69 -16.59
C ALA A 318 -8.90 9.39 -17.87
N ASP A 319 -8.50 8.37 -18.64
CA ASP A 319 -9.12 8.02 -19.93
C ASP A 319 -10.45 7.27 -19.79
N ARG A 320 -10.53 6.29 -18.87
CA ARG A 320 -11.68 5.41 -18.73
C ARG A 320 -12.71 5.90 -17.74
N PHE A 321 -12.26 6.43 -16.60
CA PHE A 321 -13.14 6.82 -15.50
C PHE A 321 -13.38 8.33 -15.45
N GLY A 322 -12.70 9.09 -16.31
CA GLY A 322 -12.81 10.55 -16.35
C GLY A 322 -12.31 11.22 -15.07
N ASP A 323 -11.36 10.60 -14.35
CA ASP A 323 -10.83 11.19 -13.11
C ASP A 323 -10.01 12.45 -13.40
N ALA A 324 -10.60 13.61 -13.12
CA ALA A 324 -10.01 14.92 -13.37
C ALA A 324 -8.71 15.18 -12.58
N HIS A 325 -8.42 14.41 -11.53
CA HIS A 325 -7.21 14.58 -10.72
C HIS A 325 -6.05 13.66 -11.14
N ALA A 326 -6.33 12.60 -11.90
CA ALA A 326 -5.35 11.56 -12.15
C ALA A 326 -4.09 12.04 -12.90
N LEU A 327 -4.24 12.95 -13.88
CA LEU A 327 -3.09 13.54 -14.58
C LEU A 327 -2.26 14.47 -13.68
N GLY A 328 -2.88 15.12 -12.69
CA GLY A 328 -2.17 15.94 -11.70
C GLY A 328 -1.31 15.08 -10.78
N LEU A 329 -1.85 13.95 -10.33
CA LEU A 329 -1.11 12.95 -9.55
C LEU A 329 0.05 12.35 -10.35
N ALA A 330 -0.14 12.11 -11.66
CA ALA A 330 0.92 11.60 -12.53
C ALA A 330 2.07 12.60 -12.69
N GLU A 331 1.76 13.91 -12.78
CA GLU A 331 2.77 14.98 -12.80
C GLU A 331 3.56 15.04 -11.48
N GLY A 332 2.88 14.88 -10.34
CA GLY A 332 3.50 14.78 -9.01
C GLY A 332 4.45 13.60 -8.90
N GLN A 333 3.98 12.41 -9.30
CA GLN A 333 4.80 11.19 -9.29
C GLN A 333 6.04 11.33 -10.19
N LEU A 334 5.90 11.91 -11.38
CA LEU A 334 7.03 12.19 -12.27
C LEU A 334 8.04 13.13 -11.60
N GLY A 335 7.58 14.14 -10.86
CA GLY A 335 8.45 15.01 -10.06
C GLY A 335 9.22 14.26 -8.95
N LEU A 336 8.61 13.26 -8.31
CA LEU A 336 9.30 12.39 -7.35
C LEU A 336 10.41 11.57 -8.03
N ILE A 337 10.13 11.01 -9.22
CA ILE A 337 11.11 10.26 -10.01
C ILE A 337 12.30 11.14 -10.41
N GLU A 338 12.05 12.37 -10.88
CA GLU A 338 13.11 13.32 -11.24
C GLU A 338 13.99 13.67 -10.05
N LYS A 339 13.39 13.92 -8.88
CA LYS A 339 14.13 14.18 -7.65
C LYS A 339 15.04 13.02 -7.29
N GLU A 340 14.60 11.79 -7.50
CA GLU A 340 15.38 10.59 -7.25
C GLU A 340 16.53 10.39 -8.25
N ALA A 341 16.26 10.51 -9.54
CA ALA A 341 17.29 10.45 -10.58
C ALA A 341 18.33 11.57 -10.43
N ALA A 342 17.91 12.79 -10.09
CA ALA A 342 18.82 13.91 -9.81
C ALA A 342 19.68 13.64 -8.56
N TYR A 343 19.13 12.95 -7.56
CA TYR A 343 19.92 12.49 -6.42
C TYR A 343 20.86 11.35 -6.79
N ALA A 344 20.51 10.43 -7.70
CA ALA A 344 21.47 9.44 -8.17
C ALA A 344 22.67 10.10 -8.86
N ALA A 345 22.40 11.06 -9.76
CA ALA A 345 23.38 11.88 -10.49
C ALA A 345 24.36 11.09 -11.40
N ASP A 346 24.09 9.81 -11.64
CA ASP A 346 24.90 8.89 -12.46
C ASP A 346 24.10 8.29 -13.64
N GLY A 347 22.91 8.83 -13.90
CA GLY A 347 21.97 8.35 -14.90
C GLY A 347 21.02 7.24 -14.44
N SER A 348 21.31 6.54 -13.34
CA SER A 348 20.36 5.58 -12.75
C SER A 348 19.16 6.27 -12.12
N PHE A 349 18.10 5.52 -11.86
CA PHE A 349 16.94 6.06 -11.16
C PHE A 349 17.10 6.07 -9.65
N TYR A 350 17.62 4.99 -9.07
CA TYR A 350 17.69 4.81 -7.62
C TYR A 350 19.09 5.06 -7.05
N GLY A 351 20.14 4.72 -7.82
CA GLY A 351 21.55 4.96 -7.57
C GLY A 351 21.95 4.95 -6.09
N ARG A 352 22.33 6.13 -5.58
CA ARG A 352 22.82 6.33 -4.21
C ARG A 352 21.88 5.86 -3.10
N ARG A 353 20.55 5.84 -3.30
CA ARG A 353 19.62 5.37 -2.25
C ARG A 353 19.66 3.85 -2.12
N LEU A 354 19.80 3.14 -3.24
CA LEU A 354 19.79 1.67 -3.31
C LEU A 354 21.16 1.07 -3.63
N ALA A 355 22.25 1.81 -3.41
CA ALA A 355 23.61 1.37 -3.72
C ALA A 355 24.00 0.05 -3.03
N GLU A 356 23.57 -0.16 -1.79
CA GLU A 356 23.80 -1.43 -1.08
C GLU A 356 23.07 -2.61 -1.76
N MET A 357 21.84 -2.39 -2.24
CA MET A 357 21.10 -3.39 -3.00
C MET A 357 21.79 -3.68 -4.34
N ALA A 358 22.27 -2.65 -5.04
CA ALA A 358 23.02 -2.85 -6.28
C ALA A 358 24.26 -3.73 -6.07
N ALA A 359 24.96 -3.54 -4.94
CA ALA A 359 26.14 -4.34 -4.58
C ALA A 359 25.79 -5.77 -4.11
N GLN A 360 24.74 -5.96 -3.31
CA GLN A 360 24.40 -7.25 -2.70
C GLN A 360 23.47 -8.11 -3.56
N ASN A 361 22.61 -7.49 -4.37
CA ASN A 361 21.63 -8.15 -5.21
C ASN A 361 21.40 -7.38 -6.53
N PRO A 362 22.38 -7.43 -7.46
CA PRO A 362 22.25 -6.78 -8.77
C PRO A 362 21.08 -7.33 -9.59
N TYR A 363 20.67 -8.59 -9.37
CA TYR A 363 19.49 -9.18 -10.00
C TYR A 363 18.20 -8.43 -9.63
N TYR A 364 18.00 -8.12 -8.36
CA TYR A 364 16.82 -7.37 -7.94
C TYR A 364 16.94 -5.87 -8.25
N TYR A 365 18.13 -5.29 -8.13
CA TYR A 365 18.37 -3.89 -8.46
C TYR A 365 18.02 -3.56 -9.93
N THR A 366 18.55 -4.34 -10.88
CA THR A 366 18.28 -4.16 -12.32
C THR A 366 16.80 -4.34 -12.66
N ARG A 367 16.09 -5.23 -11.95
CA ARG A 367 14.64 -5.34 -12.03
C ARG A 367 13.94 -4.04 -11.63
N LEU A 368 14.31 -3.41 -10.52
CA LEU A 368 13.69 -2.17 -10.07
C LEU A 368 13.95 -1.02 -11.05
N GLU A 369 15.19 -0.88 -11.52
CA GLU A 369 15.57 0.12 -12.53
C GLU A 369 14.72 -0.03 -13.80
N SER A 370 14.59 -1.25 -14.33
CA SER A 370 13.76 -1.51 -15.51
C SER A 370 12.25 -1.39 -15.26
N ASP A 371 11.75 -1.61 -14.04
CA ASP A 371 10.34 -1.34 -13.71
C ASP A 371 10.00 0.14 -13.93
N ARG A 372 10.87 1.04 -13.45
CA ARG A 372 10.69 2.48 -13.64
C ARG A 372 10.87 2.90 -15.10
N ALA A 373 11.88 2.35 -15.78
CA ALA A 373 12.09 2.60 -17.21
C ALA A 373 10.85 2.21 -18.04
N CYS A 374 10.29 1.03 -17.78
CA CYS A 374 9.11 0.52 -18.46
C CYS A 374 7.90 1.45 -18.30
N VAL A 375 7.59 1.90 -17.08
CA VAL A 375 6.43 2.77 -16.85
C VAL A 375 6.62 4.19 -17.39
N LEU A 376 7.86 4.68 -17.47
CA LEU A 376 8.15 5.94 -18.17
C LEU A 376 7.96 5.76 -19.69
N GLY A 377 8.31 4.59 -20.23
CA GLY A 377 8.01 4.21 -21.61
C GLY A 377 6.50 4.22 -21.88
N MET A 378 5.73 3.58 -20.99
CA MET A 378 4.27 3.61 -21.00
C MET A 378 3.72 5.03 -20.92
N LEU A 379 4.26 5.91 -20.07
CA LEU A 379 3.83 7.32 -20.01
C LEU A 379 4.00 8.04 -21.35
N VAL A 380 5.13 7.83 -22.02
CA VAL A 380 5.38 8.43 -23.33
C VAL A 380 4.44 7.85 -24.39
N ALA A 381 4.23 6.53 -24.38
CA ALA A 381 3.39 5.84 -25.35
C ALA A 381 1.90 6.14 -25.16
N TYR A 382 1.41 6.15 -23.91
CA TYR A 382 -0.02 6.20 -23.59
C TYR A 382 -0.56 7.62 -23.48
N ARG A 383 0.23 8.58 -22.99
CA ARG A 383 -0.24 9.96 -22.78
C ARG A 383 -0.88 10.62 -24.01
N PRO A 384 -0.39 10.45 -25.26
CA PRO A 384 -1.04 11.00 -26.45
C PRO A 384 -2.46 10.46 -26.68
N MET A 385 -2.76 9.25 -26.20
CA MET A 385 -4.05 8.58 -26.37
C MET A 385 -5.03 8.89 -25.24
N VAL A 386 -4.61 9.51 -24.15
CA VAL A 386 -5.48 9.80 -23.00
C VAL A 386 -6.46 10.93 -23.35
N CYS A 387 -7.74 10.57 -23.46
CA CYS A 387 -8.86 11.47 -23.55
C CYS A 387 -9.36 11.80 -22.14
N ALA A 388 -8.66 12.70 -21.45
CA ALA A 388 -9.15 13.20 -20.17
C ALA A 388 -10.24 14.26 -20.40
N PRO A 389 -11.37 14.21 -19.69
CA PRO A 389 -12.33 15.31 -19.74
C PRO A 389 -11.63 16.62 -19.33
N GLU A 390 -11.92 17.71 -20.01
CA GLU A 390 -11.74 19.02 -19.40
C GLU A 390 -12.52 19.00 -18.07
N PHE A 391 -11.97 19.61 -17.01
CA PHE A 391 -12.55 19.61 -15.66
C PHE A 391 -14.08 19.81 -15.67
N VAL A 392 -14.84 18.71 -15.64
CA VAL A 392 -16.31 18.69 -15.65
C VAL A 392 -16.77 17.64 -14.65
N GLN A 393 -17.65 18.06 -13.75
CA GLN A 393 -18.00 17.35 -12.51
C GLN A 393 -18.92 16.14 -12.74
N ALA A 394 -18.70 15.08 -11.96
CA ALA A 394 -19.70 14.05 -11.70
C ALA A 394 -20.48 14.38 -10.40
N PRO A 395 -21.79 14.09 -10.34
CA PRO A 395 -22.59 14.32 -9.14
C PRO A 395 -22.20 13.37 -8.00
N ARG A 396 -22.19 13.91 -6.77
CA ARG A 396 -21.89 13.17 -5.54
C ARG A 396 -22.84 11.97 -5.39
N ARG A 397 -22.29 10.75 -5.35
CA ARG A 397 -22.96 9.60 -4.71
C ARG A 397 -22.35 9.39 -3.34
N HIS A 398 -23.05 9.86 -2.32
CA HIS A 398 -22.81 9.42 -0.94
C HIS A 398 -23.46 8.04 -0.79
N GLY A 399 -22.68 6.97 -0.86
CA GLY A 399 -23.12 5.68 -0.33
C GLY A 399 -23.14 5.79 1.20
N PRO A 400 -24.25 5.43 1.89
CA PRO A 400 -24.27 5.43 3.33
C PRO A 400 -23.36 4.29 3.83
N CYS A 401 -22.32 4.64 4.60
CA CYS A 401 -21.74 3.69 5.54
C CYS A 401 -22.82 3.35 6.56
N ALA A 402 -23.12 2.06 6.77
CA ALA A 402 -24.11 1.62 7.74
C ALA A 402 -23.83 2.27 9.11
N ARG A 403 -24.82 2.98 9.65
CA ARG A 403 -24.72 3.60 10.98
C ARG A 403 -24.84 2.50 12.04
N GLY A 404 -23.95 2.49 13.02
CA GLY A 404 -24.12 1.73 14.26
C GLY A 404 -23.82 0.22 14.20
N ALA A 405 -23.09 -0.28 13.19
CA ALA A 405 -22.68 -1.68 13.18
C ALA A 405 -21.42 -1.88 14.03
N THR A 406 -21.62 -2.29 15.28
CA THR A 406 -20.61 -2.96 16.09
C THR A 406 -20.25 -4.30 15.45
N ILE A 407 -18.99 -4.49 15.07
CA ILE A 407 -18.50 -5.79 14.55
C ILE A 407 -17.33 -6.24 15.43
N THR A 408 -17.52 -7.35 16.14
CA THR A 408 -16.46 -8.08 16.85
C THR A 408 -15.99 -9.20 15.93
N ILE A 409 -14.68 -9.32 15.71
CA ILE A 409 -14.10 -10.34 14.83
C ILE A 409 -13.22 -11.25 15.68
N GLU A 410 -13.69 -12.48 15.88
CA GLU A 410 -12.92 -13.58 16.45
C GLU A 410 -12.37 -14.44 15.29
N GLY A 411 -11.19 -15.04 15.47
CA GLY A 411 -10.60 -15.91 14.45
C GLY A 411 -11.37 -17.23 14.31
N ASP A 412 -11.68 -17.59 13.06
CA ASP A 412 -12.35 -18.79 12.54
C ASP A 412 -13.89 -18.91 12.77
N ASP A 413 -14.70 -18.55 11.75
CA ASP A 413 -15.61 -19.45 11.02
C ASP A 413 -16.51 -18.69 10.00
N ASP A 414 -16.76 -19.32 8.84
CA ASP A 414 -17.57 -18.83 7.71
C ASP A 414 -19.08 -18.78 8.00
N ARG A 415 -19.73 -17.62 7.86
CA ARG A 415 -21.14 -17.48 7.40
C ARG A 415 -21.57 -16.03 7.10
N PRO A 416 -22.23 -15.75 5.96
CA PRO A 416 -22.65 -14.38 5.59
C PRO A 416 -24.06 -14.01 6.10
N PRO A 417 -24.34 -12.74 6.45
CA PRO A 417 -25.70 -12.24 6.64
C PRO A 417 -26.25 -11.58 5.36
N LEU A 418 -27.47 -11.93 4.98
CA LEU A 418 -28.26 -11.33 3.89
C LEU A 418 -28.97 -10.06 4.37
N SER A 419 -28.98 -8.99 3.59
CA SER A 419 -29.96 -7.90 3.74
C SER A 419 -30.39 -7.32 2.39
N GLN A 420 -31.70 -7.16 2.21
CA GLN A 420 -32.37 -6.58 1.05
C GLN A 420 -32.58 -5.07 1.25
N SER A 421 -32.46 -4.26 0.20
CA SER A 421 -32.97 -2.88 0.22
C SER A 421 -33.53 -2.44 -1.14
N SER A 422 -34.68 -1.74 -1.10
CA SER A 422 -35.37 -1.11 -2.23
C SER A 422 -35.13 0.41 -2.25
N PRO A 423 -35.23 1.10 -3.41
CA PRO A 423 -34.76 2.47 -3.55
C PRO A 423 -35.87 3.52 -3.39
N HIS A 424 -35.59 4.58 -2.62
CA HIS A 424 -36.35 5.85 -2.68
C HIS A 424 -35.53 6.93 -3.39
N ARG A 425 -36.16 7.56 -4.38
CA ARG A 425 -35.66 8.72 -5.17
C ARG A 425 -35.90 10.00 -4.38
N ASP A 426 -34.88 10.86 -4.29
CA ASP A 426 -35.09 12.28 -4.00
C ASP A 426 -34.25 13.21 -4.88
N LYS A 427 -34.86 14.36 -5.16
CA LYS A 427 -34.59 15.32 -6.24
C LYS A 427 -33.38 16.22 -5.96
N LEU A 428 -32.58 16.47 -6.99
CA LEU A 428 -31.45 17.40 -7.01
C LEU A 428 -31.92 18.85 -7.23
N GLY A 429 -31.63 19.72 -6.28
CA GLY A 429 -31.71 21.19 -6.42
C GLY A 429 -30.37 21.76 -6.89
N GLY A 430 -30.42 22.66 -7.87
CA GLY A 430 -29.25 23.28 -8.51
C GLY A 430 -28.53 24.28 -7.60
N GLY A 431 -27.20 24.15 -7.52
CA GLY A 431 -26.29 25.10 -6.88
C GLY A 431 -24.99 25.20 -7.69
N GLY A 432 -24.48 26.42 -7.84
CA GLY A 432 -23.36 26.78 -8.73
C GLY A 432 -22.08 25.96 -8.57
N ILE A 433 -21.41 25.76 -9.71
CA ILE A 433 -20.27 24.87 -9.90
C ILE A 433 -18.99 25.48 -9.29
N GLN A 434 -18.63 25.06 -8.07
CA GLN A 434 -17.28 25.27 -7.52
C GLN A 434 -16.42 24.02 -7.81
N LYS A 435 -15.28 24.19 -8.48
CA LYS A 435 -14.32 23.10 -8.75
C LYS A 435 -13.86 22.46 -7.42
N MET A 436 -14.08 21.15 -7.27
CA MET A 436 -13.69 20.40 -6.08
C MET A 436 -12.19 20.08 -6.15
N GLY A 437 -11.42 20.39 -5.10
CA GLY A 437 -10.00 20.00 -5.00
C GLY A 437 -9.83 18.49 -4.74
N PHE A 438 -8.64 17.95 -5.00
CA PHE A 438 -8.37 16.51 -4.86
C PHE A 438 -8.75 15.99 -3.47
N GLU A 439 -8.27 16.62 -2.40
CA GLU A 439 -8.58 16.19 -1.02
C GLU A 439 -10.07 16.21 -0.69
N ALA A 440 -10.81 17.18 -1.21
CA ALA A 440 -12.26 17.22 -1.04
C ALA A 440 -12.96 16.09 -1.82
N SER A 441 -12.39 15.66 -2.96
CA SER A 441 -12.92 14.58 -3.79
C SER A 441 -12.68 13.17 -3.22
N VAL A 442 -11.72 13.02 -2.30
CA VAL A 442 -11.35 11.74 -1.68
C VAL A 442 -11.63 11.68 -0.17
N ALA A 443 -12.31 12.69 0.38
CA ALA A 443 -12.65 12.79 1.79
C ALA A 443 -13.70 11.76 2.24
N GLY A 444 -13.74 11.51 3.55
CA GLY A 444 -14.70 10.64 4.22
C GLY A 444 -14.09 9.36 4.80
N GLY A 445 -14.95 8.51 5.36
CA GLY A 445 -14.60 7.22 5.94
C GLY A 445 -14.59 6.06 4.93
N TRP A 446 -13.81 5.01 5.22
CA TRP A 446 -13.83 3.72 4.55
C TRP A 446 -13.51 2.64 5.59
N CYS A 447 -14.18 1.50 5.51
CA CYS A 447 -13.97 0.38 6.42
C CYS A 447 -14.13 -0.92 5.65
N GLU A 448 -13.18 -1.83 5.82
CA GLU A 448 -13.39 -3.25 5.54
C GLU A 448 -13.27 -4.00 6.87
N PRO A 449 -14.39 -4.21 7.58
CA PRO A 449 -14.37 -4.77 8.91
C PRO A 449 -13.81 -6.19 8.89
N GLU A 450 -14.25 -7.06 7.96
CA GLU A 450 -13.85 -8.48 7.93
C GLU A 450 -12.32 -8.67 7.90
N HIS A 451 -11.63 -7.83 7.13
CA HIS A 451 -10.16 -7.82 7.08
C HIS A 451 -9.51 -7.05 8.24
N GLY A 452 -10.24 -6.13 8.87
CA GLY A 452 -9.76 -5.30 9.98
C GLY A 452 -9.06 -4.02 9.52
N ASN A 453 -9.59 -3.35 8.48
CA ASN A 453 -9.05 -2.10 7.99
C ASN A 453 -10.06 -0.95 8.12
N VAL A 454 -9.59 0.23 8.52
CA VAL A 454 -10.41 1.43 8.61
C VAL A 454 -9.59 2.67 8.27
N MET A 455 -10.22 3.65 7.62
CA MET A 455 -9.62 4.92 7.25
C MET A 455 -10.64 6.04 7.37
N HIS A 456 -10.18 7.23 7.75
CA HIS A 456 -10.86 8.50 7.54
C HIS A 456 -9.90 9.51 6.92
N ARG A 457 -10.35 10.19 5.85
CA ARG A 457 -9.59 11.23 5.17
C ARG A 457 -10.34 12.56 5.16
N SER A 458 -9.63 13.64 5.44
CA SER A 458 -10.09 15.02 5.23
C SER A 458 -8.93 15.87 4.74
N ALA A 459 -9.20 17.15 4.41
CA ALA A 459 -8.19 18.06 3.89
C ALA A 459 -6.98 18.27 4.82
N LYS A 460 -7.11 17.96 6.11
CA LYS A 460 -6.05 18.14 7.11
C LYS A 460 -5.50 16.85 7.70
N ARG A 461 -6.17 15.70 7.50
CA ARG A 461 -5.78 14.43 8.11
C ARG A 461 -6.14 13.23 7.24
N LEU A 462 -5.13 12.40 6.98
CA LEU A 462 -5.30 11.00 6.65
C LEU A 462 -5.04 10.18 7.92
N ALA A 463 -6.08 9.54 8.45
CA ALA A 463 -5.99 8.63 9.59
C ALA A 463 -6.44 7.22 9.17
N SER A 464 -5.72 6.19 9.57
CA SER A 464 -6.10 4.81 9.28
C SER A 464 -5.54 3.83 10.30
N PHE A 465 -6.15 2.65 10.36
CA PHE A 465 -5.62 1.49 11.05
C PHE A 465 -5.87 0.21 10.25
N ALA A 466 -4.86 -0.65 10.15
CA ALA A 466 -4.95 -1.98 9.55
C ALA A 466 -4.42 -3.02 10.54
N TRP A 467 -5.29 -3.90 11.03
CA TRP A 467 -4.91 -4.99 11.94
C TRP A 467 -4.12 -6.07 11.22
N ARG A 468 -4.60 -6.50 10.05
CA ARG A 468 -3.89 -7.39 9.13
C ARG A 468 -2.99 -6.59 8.18
N ALA A 469 -2.06 -5.82 8.76
CA ALA A 469 -0.99 -5.14 8.03
C ALA A 469 0.24 -6.06 7.88
N PHE A 470 1.15 -5.72 6.96
CA PHE A 470 2.46 -6.35 6.90
C PHE A 470 3.20 -6.12 8.23
N GLY A 471 3.50 -7.20 8.95
CA GLY A 471 4.06 -7.13 10.31
C GLY A 471 3.03 -7.07 11.45
N ILE A 472 1.72 -7.13 11.13
CA ILE A 472 0.57 -7.12 12.05
C ILE A 472 0.45 -5.82 12.86
N GLY A 473 -0.65 -5.10 12.62
CA GLY A 473 -0.97 -3.81 13.23
C GLY A 473 -0.20 -2.63 12.62
N GLN A 474 -0.90 -1.71 11.97
CA GLN A 474 -0.33 -0.48 11.45
C GLN A 474 -1.33 0.67 11.47
N GLY A 475 -0.96 1.77 12.13
CA GLY A 475 -1.69 3.03 12.13
C GLY A 475 -1.03 4.12 11.26
N MET A 476 -1.81 5.11 10.87
CA MET A 476 -1.35 6.32 10.17
C MET A 476 -2.11 7.53 10.70
N CYS A 477 -1.43 8.66 10.90
CA CYS A 477 -2.05 9.96 11.19
C CYS A 477 -1.13 11.08 10.70
N GLN A 478 -1.47 11.72 9.57
CA GLN A 478 -0.64 12.78 8.99
C GLN A 478 -1.42 13.61 7.96
N PRO A 479 -0.90 14.81 7.57
CA PRO A 479 -1.51 15.57 6.50
C PRO A 479 -1.48 14.79 5.18
N PRO A 480 -2.56 14.78 4.41
CA PRO A 480 -2.59 14.09 3.12
C PRO A 480 -1.69 14.76 2.05
N THR A 481 -1.17 15.96 2.34
CA THR A 481 -0.30 16.74 1.46
C THR A 481 1.20 16.64 1.83
N ASP A 482 1.55 15.82 2.82
CA ASP A 482 2.91 15.71 3.36
C ASP A 482 3.41 14.26 3.33
N SER A 483 3.30 13.60 2.17
CA SER A 483 3.62 12.17 1.93
C SER A 483 5.01 11.71 2.44
N HIS A 484 5.96 12.64 2.60
CA HIS A 484 7.28 12.39 3.16
C HIS A 484 7.27 12.02 4.66
N LEU A 485 6.18 12.28 5.38
CA LEU A 485 6.00 11.87 6.78
C LEU A 485 5.59 10.39 6.86
N ALA A 486 5.11 9.82 5.76
CA ALA A 486 4.60 8.47 5.73
C ALA A 486 5.75 7.46 5.82
N ASN A 487 5.74 6.68 6.89
CA ASN A 487 6.37 5.37 6.90
C ASN A 487 5.35 4.32 7.36
N TRP A 488 5.62 3.07 6.99
CA TRP A 488 4.71 1.95 7.20
C TRP A 488 5.50 0.71 7.61
N ASP A 489 5.64 0.47 8.91
CA ASP A 489 6.23 -0.75 9.47
C ASP A 489 5.90 -0.77 10.97
N GLY A 490 4.78 -1.40 11.36
CA GLY A 490 4.30 -1.34 12.74
C GLY A 490 4.08 0.09 13.28
N ASN A 491 3.79 1.05 12.40
CA ASN A 491 3.71 2.46 12.76
C ASN A 491 2.49 2.70 13.67
N LEU A 492 2.62 3.51 14.72
CA LEU A 492 1.52 3.85 15.64
C LEU A 492 0.87 2.65 16.38
N THR A 493 1.60 1.53 16.54
CA THR A 493 1.13 0.30 17.24
C THR A 493 2.08 -0.17 18.32
N GLY A 494 3.04 0.67 18.72
CA GLY A 494 4.09 0.32 19.67
C GLY A 494 5.00 -0.79 19.13
N CYS A 495 6.14 -1.00 19.76
CA CYS A 495 7.11 -2.00 19.35
C CYS A 495 7.67 -2.71 20.59
N VAL A 496 7.52 -4.03 20.65
CA VAL A 496 8.08 -4.89 21.69
C VAL A 496 8.97 -5.92 21.01
N GLU A 497 10.27 -5.78 21.19
CA GLU A 497 11.26 -6.69 20.61
C GLU A 497 11.75 -7.65 21.68
N PHE A 498 11.59 -8.95 21.47
CA PHE A 498 12.17 -9.99 22.33
C PHE A 498 13.58 -10.35 21.87
N LEU A 499 14.41 -10.90 22.76
CA LEU A 499 15.75 -11.37 22.37
C LEU A 499 15.71 -12.55 21.38
N SER A 500 14.60 -13.28 21.34
CA SER A 500 14.31 -14.34 20.36
C SER A 500 14.02 -13.84 18.95
N SER A 501 13.79 -12.55 18.74
CA SER A 501 13.57 -12.02 17.39
C SER A 501 14.87 -12.17 16.59
N PRO A 502 14.83 -12.83 15.40
CA PRO A 502 16.03 -13.19 14.65
C PRO A 502 16.85 -11.94 14.36
N TYR A 503 18.13 -11.96 14.72
CA TYR A 503 19.07 -10.90 14.40
C TYR A 503 20.26 -11.46 13.61
N PRO A 504 20.61 -10.87 12.45
CA PRO A 504 19.81 -9.89 11.69
C PRO A 504 18.59 -10.56 11.04
N PHE A 505 17.52 -9.80 10.80
CA PHE A 505 16.39 -10.27 9.99
C PHE A 505 16.91 -10.75 8.62
N GLY A 506 16.95 -12.07 8.41
CA GLY A 506 17.17 -12.66 7.11
C GLY A 506 16.05 -12.23 6.16
N GLY A 507 16.40 -11.84 4.93
CA GLY A 507 15.44 -11.30 3.97
C GLY A 507 14.25 -12.24 3.72
N ALA A 508 13.08 -11.63 3.49
CA ALA A 508 11.81 -12.24 3.10
C ALA A 508 10.98 -12.99 4.17
N VAL A 509 11.45 -13.14 5.41
CA VAL A 509 10.63 -13.74 6.49
C VAL A 509 9.82 -12.63 7.16
N ALA A 510 8.49 -12.75 7.15
CA ALA A 510 7.62 -11.90 7.96
C ALA A 510 8.10 -11.92 9.42
N PRO A 511 8.02 -10.82 10.19
CA PRO A 511 8.37 -10.86 11.60
C PRO A 511 7.49 -11.91 12.29
N SER A 512 8.04 -13.09 12.58
CA SER A 512 7.36 -14.19 13.29
C SER A 512 7.04 -13.84 14.74
N SER A 513 7.26 -12.58 15.14
CA SER A 513 7.06 -12.09 16.48
C SER A 513 5.63 -11.61 16.74
N ARG A 514 4.78 -11.38 15.73
CA ARG A 514 3.41 -10.88 15.96
C ARG A 514 2.34 -11.76 15.35
N ARG A 515 1.24 -11.95 16.10
CA ARG A 515 0.04 -12.64 15.62
C ARG A 515 -1.20 -11.86 15.99
N PHE A 516 -2.07 -11.64 15.00
CA PHE A 516 -3.39 -11.03 15.21
C PHE A 516 -4.27 -11.97 16.04
N VAL A 517 -5.00 -11.42 17.02
CA VAL A 517 -5.94 -12.19 17.86
C VAL A 517 -7.37 -11.77 17.56
N ASP A 518 -7.69 -10.51 17.80
CA ASP A 518 -9.02 -9.96 17.64
C ASP A 518 -8.96 -8.47 17.32
N CYS A 519 -10.06 -7.95 16.79
CA CYS A 519 -10.30 -6.52 16.77
C CYS A 519 -11.78 -6.18 16.74
N ARG A 520 -12.03 -4.91 17.03
CA ARG A 520 -13.29 -4.23 16.94
C ARG A 520 -13.09 -2.89 16.25
N ILE A 521 -14.00 -2.54 15.35
CA ILE A 521 -14.00 -1.26 14.65
C ILE A 521 -15.39 -0.63 14.78
N ASP A 522 -15.45 0.62 15.24
CA ASP A 522 -16.66 1.42 15.27
C ASP A 522 -16.40 2.75 14.53
N THR A 523 -17.24 3.09 13.56
CA THR A 523 -17.11 4.32 12.75
C THR A 523 -18.20 5.34 13.10
N PHE A 524 -17.88 6.63 13.02
CA PHE A 524 -18.82 7.73 13.21
C PHE A 524 -18.50 8.89 12.26
N ASP A 525 -19.37 9.88 12.16
CA ASP A 525 -19.13 11.02 11.26
C ASP A 525 -17.85 11.76 11.67
N GLY A 526 -16.94 11.98 10.71
CA GLY A 526 -15.63 12.60 10.94
C GLY A 526 -14.54 11.70 11.54
N GLY A 527 -14.80 10.42 11.86
CA GLY A 527 -13.80 9.58 12.51
C GLY A 527 -14.14 8.11 12.75
N PHE A 528 -13.32 7.45 13.57
CA PHE A 528 -13.50 6.05 13.95
C PHE A 528 -12.74 5.76 15.23
N VAL A 529 -13.08 4.66 15.89
CA VAL A 529 -12.26 4.03 16.93
C VAL A 529 -12.10 2.56 16.63
N THR A 530 -10.91 2.04 16.86
CA THR A 530 -10.65 0.61 16.81
C THR A 530 -9.84 0.18 18.03
N SER A 531 -10.12 -1.03 18.50
CA SER A 531 -9.42 -1.67 19.60
C SER A 531 -9.26 -3.16 19.31
N GLY A 532 -8.23 -3.78 19.86
CA GLY A 532 -7.96 -5.19 19.61
C GLY A 532 -6.65 -5.68 20.22
N THR A 533 -6.38 -6.96 20.03
CA THR A 533 -5.26 -7.66 20.66
C THR A 533 -4.29 -8.23 19.62
N ILE A 534 -3.00 -8.03 19.86
CA ILE A 534 -1.90 -8.67 19.13
C ILE A 534 -1.06 -9.44 20.15
N ASN A 535 -0.69 -10.68 19.81
CA ASN A 535 0.30 -11.42 20.58
C ASN A 535 1.70 -11.08 20.08
N GLU A 536 2.54 -10.58 20.98
CA GLU A 536 3.96 -10.32 20.77
C GLU A 536 4.78 -11.56 21.17
N GLY A 537 5.89 -11.79 20.49
CA GLY A 537 6.63 -13.05 20.59
C GLY A 537 5.78 -14.26 20.20
N ALA A 538 4.94 -14.13 19.15
CA ALA A 538 4.02 -15.18 18.69
C ALA A 538 4.73 -16.52 18.44
N ASP A 539 5.87 -16.50 17.74
CA ASP A 539 6.80 -17.61 17.63
C ASP A 539 8.22 -17.12 17.97
N ALA A 540 8.63 -17.37 19.21
CA ALA A 540 9.92 -16.98 19.76
C ALA A 540 10.90 -18.16 19.74
N VAL A 541 12.06 -17.99 19.09
CA VAL A 541 13.13 -18.98 19.09
C VAL A 541 14.41 -18.34 19.60
N PHE A 542 15.04 -18.93 20.62
CA PHE A 542 16.37 -18.56 21.05
C PHE A 542 17.38 -19.54 20.44
N ALA A 543 18.56 -19.03 20.07
CA ALA A 543 19.68 -19.88 19.68
C ALA A 543 19.98 -20.92 20.78
N GLU A 544 20.45 -22.09 20.38
CA GLU A 544 20.78 -23.22 21.29
C GLU A 544 19.57 -23.89 21.98
N GLY A 545 18.36 -23.75 21.42
CA GLY A 545 17.33 -24.81 21.54
C GLY A 545 16.04 -24.48 22.31
N TRP A 546 15.82 -23.26 22.78
CA TRP A 546 14.52 -22.90 23.36
C TRP A 546 13.57 -22.31 22.32
N SER A 547 12.33 -22.77 22.33
CA SER A 547 11.22 -22.15 21.60
C SER A 547 10.03 -21.90 22.50
N GLY A 548 9.29 -20.83 22.20
CA GLY A 548 8.11 -20.41 22.93
C GLY A 548 7.14 -19.69 22.01
N LYS A 549 5.93 -19.46 22.51
CA LYS A 549 4.85 -18.79 21.80
C LYS A 549 4.12 -17.83 22.72
N ASP A 550 3.55 -16.79 22.11
CA ASP A 550 2.70 -15.78 22.71
C ASP A 550 3.31 -15.24 24.03
N LEU A 551 4.45 -14.56 23.92
CA LEU A 551 5.22 -14.08 25.07
C LEU A 551 4.59 -12.90 25.78
N ALA A 552 3.82 -12.06 25.06
CA ALA A 552 3.05 -10.98 25.66
C ALA A 552 1.77 -10.72 24.87
N ALA A 553 0.70 -10.32 25.57
CA ALA A 553 -0.51 -9.80 24.95
C ALA A 553 -0.42 -8.28 24.89
N HIS A 554 -0.62 -7.70 23.71
CA HIS A 554 -0.57 -6.28 23.44
C HIS A 554 -1.94 -5.81 22.95
N GLN A 555 -2.67 -5.15 23.85
CA GLN A 555 -3.96 -4.54 23.57
C GLN A 555 -3.75 -3.09 23.13
N ILE A 556 -4.34 -2.72 22.00
CA ILE A 556 -4.13 -1.42 21.36
C ILE A 556 -5.48 -0.76 21.11
N VAL A 557 -5.55 0.56 21.29
CA VAL A 557 -6.66 1.42 20.90
C VAL A 557 -6.15 2.51 19.98
N PHE A 558 -6.90 2.79 18.92
CA PHE A 558 -6.64 3.88 18.00
C PHE A 558 -7.94 4.60 17.66
N ALA A 559 -8.04 5.87 18.06
CA ALA A 559 -9.25 6.70 17.87
C ALA A 559 -8.92 7.94 17.02
N ALA A 560 -9.46 8.01 15.81
CA ALA A 560 -9.48 9.21 14.99
C ALA A 560 -10.69 10.07 15.39
N LEU A 561 -10.45 11.20 16.06
CA LEU A 561 -11.50 12.09 16.56
C LEU A 561 -12.18 12.88 15.42
N PRO A 562 -13.44 13.32 15.55
CA PRO A 562 -14.15 14.05 14.51
C PRO A 562 -13.80 15.55 14.47
N ASP A 563 -12.51 15.88 14.56
CA ASP A 563 -11.96 17.24 14.60
C ASP A 563 -11.00 17.53 13.43
N ASP A 564 -10.97 16.67 12.41
CA ASP A 564 -10.09 16.73 11.25
C ASP A 564 -8.58 16.72 11.53
N ARG A 565 -8.15 16.37 12.75
CA ARG A 565 -6.74 16.52 13.15
C ARG A 565 -6.20 15.43 14.05
N THR A 566 -6.97 15.02 15.05
CA THR A 566 -6.42 14.33 16.21
C THR A 566 -6.64 12.83 16.13
N VAL A 567 -5.58 12.08 16.36
CA VAL A 567 -5.65 10.66 16.71
C VAL A 567 -5.20 10.49 18.15
N VAL A 568 -5.92 9.68 18.91
CA VAL A 568 -5.55 9.25 20.26
C VAL A 568 -5.25 7.76 20.25
N GLY A 569 -4.15 7.36 20.86
CA GLY A 569 -3.79 5.97 21.04
C GLY A 569 -3.60 5.61 22.51
N MET A 570 -3.96 4.39 22.88
CA MET A 570 -3.69 3.79 24.18
C MET A 570 -3.23 2.35 23.98
N GLU A 571 -2.25 1.93 24.78
CA GLU A 571 -1.57 0.64 24.62
C GLU A 571 -1.36 0.00 25.99
N LEU A 572 -1.66 -1.30 26.09
CA LEU A 572 -1.33 -2.12 27.25
C LEU A 572 -0.70 -3.44 26.78
N CYS A 573 0.59 -3.61 27.06
CA CYS A 573 1.34 -4.83 26.79
C CYS A 573 1.73 -5.52 28.10
N ARG A 574 1.27 -6.76 28.29
CA ARG A 574 1.57 -7.59 29.48
C ARG A 574 2.23 -8.89 29.08
N VAL A 575 3.30 -9.25 29.79
CA VAL A 575 3.95 -10.56 29.64
C VAL A 575 2.94 -11.66 29.94
N GLY A 576 2.93 -12.69 29.11
CA GLY A 576 2.11 -13.88 29.30
C GLY A 576 2.59 -14.75 30.46
N ALA A 577 2.30 -16.05 30.38
CA ALA A 577 2.60 -16.99 31.48
C ALA A 577 4.09 -17.37 31.62
N LYS A 578 4.96 -16.90 30.72
CA LYS A 578 6.37 -17.34 30.63
C LYS A 578 7.32 -16.19 30.91
N ARG A 579 8.30 -16.45 31.78
CA ARG A 579 9.46 -15.59 31.93
C ARG A 579 10.23 -15.53 30.61
N CYS A 580 10.60 -14.35 30.17
CA CYS A 580 11.32 -14.15 28.90
C CYS A 580 12.24 -12.93 28.97
N ALA A 581 12.95 -12.64 27.88
CA ALA A 581 13.87 -11.52 27.80
C ALA A 581 13.48 -10.58 26.66
N VAL A 582 13.33 -9.30 26.99
CA VAL A 582 13.06 -8.22 26.03
C VAL A 582 14.34 -7.52 25.65
N ARG A 583 14.43 -7.07 24.40
CA ARG A 583 15.53 -6.27 23.83
C ARG A 583 15.20 -4.79 23.84
N SER A 584 13.98 -4.44 23.43
CA SER A 584 13.52 -3.06 23.46
C SER A 584 12.01 -2.99 23.55
N VAL A 585 11.52 -1.90 24.15
CA VAL A 585 10.10 -1.54 24.20
C VAL A 585 10.00 -0.07 23.79
N LEU A 586 9.12 0.23 22.85
CA LEU A 586 8.87 1.56 22.35
C LEU A 586 7.36 1.76 22.18
N GLY A 587 6.71 2.47 23.10
CA GLY A 587 5.30 2.86 22.94
C GLY A 587 5.15 3.97 21.91
N LEU A 588 3.91 4.23 21.44
CA LEU A 588 3.58 5.06 20.29
C LEU A 588 4.18 4.53 18.97
N HIS A 589 5.51 4.45 18.87
CA HIS A 589 6.25 4.04 17.68
C HIS A 589 5.82 4.80 16.41
N LEU A 590 6.04 6.12 16.38
CA LEU A 590 5.92 6.89 15.15
C LEU A 590 7.24 6.84 14.37
N SER A 591 7.22 6.14 13.24
CA SER A 591 8.35 6.05 12.33
C SER A 591 8.22 7.08 11.20
N LEU A 592 9.27 7.88 10.99
CA LEU A 592 9.30 8.95 9.99
C LEU A 592 10.54 8.80 9.11
N ALA A 593 10.37 8.89 7.79
CA ALA A 593 11.51 8.94 6.88
C ALA A 593 12.35 10.20 7.11
N ASN A 594 13.68 10.08 7.11
CA ASN A 594 14.60 11.20 7.11
C ASN A 594 15.68 10.99 6.05
N ASP A 595 15.27 11.03 4.78
CA ASP A 595 16.06 10.65 3.61
C ASP A 595 15.90 11.72 2.49
N LEU A 596 16.13 11.35 1.24
CA LEU A 596 16.10 12.22 0.07
C LEU A 596 14.88 13.16 0.02
N TYR A 597 13.68 12.63 0.25
CA TYR A 597 12.44 13.38 -0.03
C TYR A 597 12.23 14.57 0.91
N ASN A 598 12.84 14.56 2.09
CA ASN A 598 12.85 15.67 3.05
C ASN A 598 14.24 16.32 3.20
N GLY A 599 15.17 16.05 2.28
CA GLY A 599 16.50 16.65 2.29
C GLY A 599 17.39 16.18 3.44
N PHE A 600 17.21 14.93 3.89
CA PHE A 600 17.95 14.32 5.00
C PHE A 600 17.90 15.15 6.29
N ARG A 601 16.81 15.90 6.48
CA ARG A 601 16.63 16.79 7.62
C ARG A 601 15.21 16.74 8.18
N ARG A 602 15.12 16.63 9.51
CA ARG A 602 13.88 16.87 10.28
C ARG A 602 14.13 17.95 11.34
N THR A 603 13.16 18.84 11.53
CA THR A 603 13.18 19.86 12.57
C THR A 603 12.18 19.50 13.65
N LEU A 604 12.66 19.30 14.87
CA LEU A 604 11.85 19.05 16.04
C LEU A 604 11.78 20.31 16.89
N GLN A 605 10.57 20.67 17.29
CA GLN A 605 10.33 21.74 18.25
C GLN A 605 9.62 21.14 19.47
N ALA A 606 10.27 21.20 20.62
CA ALA A 606 9.78 20.67 21.89
C ALA A 606 9.87 21.75 22.99
N ALA A 607 9.43 21.41 24.21
CA ALA A 607 9.56 22.30 25.37
C ALA A 607 11.02 22.63 25.70
N SER A 608 11.93 21.66 25.51
CA SER A 608 13.38 21.79 25.68
C SER A 608 14.05 22.66 24.60
N GLY A 609 13.30 23.07 23.57
CA GLY A 609 13.79 23.91 22.48
C GLY A 609 13.77 23.22 21.12
N ARG A 610 14.53 23.79 20.19
CA ARG A 610 14.60 23.34 18.80
C ARG A 610 15.75 22.36 18.61
N LYS A 611 15.48 21.22 17.98
CA LYS A 611 16.49 20.22 17.60
C LYS A 611 16.38 19.93 16.10
N VAL A 612 17.50 19.83 15.41
CA VAL A 612 17.54 19.49 13.97
C VAL A 612 18.23 18.14 13.82
N LEU A 613 17.50 17.16 13.31
CA LEU A 613 18.02 15.83 13.02
C LEU A 613 18.50 15.79 11.57
N ARG A 614 19.75 15.36 11.37
CA ARG A 614 20.33 15.12 10.05
C ARG A 614 20.68 13.65 9.90
N SER A 615 20.40 13.09 8.73
CA SER A 615 20.68 11.69 8.43
C SER A 615 21.80 11.54 7.39
N PRO A 616 22.65 10.52 7.49
CA PRO A 616 22.74 9.60 8.63
C PRO A 616 23.25 10.30 9.91
N PRO A 617 22.85 9.85 11.12
CA PRO A 617 23.59 10.16 12.34
C PRO A 617 24.97 9.50 12.32
N ARG A 618 25.88 9.92 13.22
CA ARG A 618 27.23 9.34 13.33
C ARG A 618 27.22 7.89 13.83
N GLU A 619 26.28 7.59 14.71
CA GLU A 619 26.10 6.29 15.36
C GLU A 619 24.62 6.09 15.70
N ASP A 620 24.25 4.86 16.03
CA ASP A 620 22.93 4.54 16.55
C ASP A 620 22.75 5.21 17.92
N ALA A 621 21.58 5.84 18.13
CA ALA A 621 21.36 6.62 19.34
C ALA A 621 19.88 6.64 19.76
N VAL A 622 19.67 6.74 21.07
CA VAL A 622 18.39 7.11 21.67
C VAL A 622 18.54 8.52 22.24
N VAL A 623 17.81 9.47 21.66
CA VAL A 623 17.89 10.89 21.99
C VAL A 623 16.67 11.29 22.82
N PRO A 624 16.82 11.59 24.12
CA PRO A 624 15.74 12.18 24.89
C PRO A 624 15.39 13.58 24.35
N LEU A 625 14.10 13.90 24.40
CA LEU A 625 13.60 15.24 24.04
C LEU A 625 13.29 16.10 25.27
N ASP A 626 13.36 15.55 26.49
CA ASP A 626 13.04 16.24 27.74
C ASP A 626 11.71 17.03 27.65
N SER A 627 10.72 16.40 27.01
CA SER A 627 9.44 17.02 26.73
C SER A 627 8.34 15.99 26.53
N ARG A 628 7.13 16.32 27.00
CA ARG A 628 5.91 15.54 26.75
C ARG A 628 5.31 15.81 25.38
N TRP A 629 5.78 16.82 24.65
CA TRP A 629 5.27 17.11 23.32
C TRP A 629 6.39 17.48 22.35
N VAL A 630 6.17 17.19 21.08
CA VAL A 630 7.06 17.63 20.00
C VAL A 630 6.25 17.94 18.75
N SER A 631 6.60 19.01 18.06
CA SER A 631 6.14 19.29 16.70
C SER A 631 7.26 18.97 15.73
N VAL A 632 7.00 18.08 14.76
CA VAL A 632 7.93 17.71 13.69
C VAL A 632 7.60 18.53 12.45
N ASP A 633 8.61 19.25 11.97
CA ASP A 633 8.58 20.14 10.79
C ASP A 633 7.47 21.21 10.79
N GLY A 634 6.81 21.43 11.94
CA GLY A 634 5.61 22.26 12.02
C GLY A 634 4.39 21.64 11.32
N LYS A 635 4.43 20.33 11.03
CA LYS A 635 3.43 19.59 10.25
C LYS A 635 2.69 18.52 11.04
N ILE A 636 3.32 17.95 12.06
CA ILE A 636 2.72 16.92 12.91
C ILE A 636 3.10 17.16 14.36
N GLY A 637 2.11 17.12 15.26
CA GLY A 637 2.31 17.23 16.70
C GLY A 637 2.20 15.88 17.38
N LEU A 638 3.02 15.62 18.39
CA LEU A 638 2.93 14.43 19.24
C LEU A 638 2.83 14.88 20.68
N ILE A 639 2.01 14.17 21.46
CA ILE A 639 1.75 14.48 22.86
C ILE A 639 1.69 13.17 23.63
N GLY A 640 2.51 13.06 24.66
CA GLY A 640 2.41 12.02 25.68
C GLY A 640 1.33 12.38 26.71
N LEU A 641 0.33 11.52 26.86
CA LEU A 641 -0.80 11.72 27.78
C LEU A 641 -0.48 11.10 29.15
N TYR A 642 -0.13 9.81 29.17
CA TYR A 642 0.26 9.08 30.38
C TYR A 642 1.25 7.94 30.05
N GLY A 643 1.89 7.36 31.07
CA GLY A 643 2.73 6.16 30.93
C GLY A 643 4.23 6.42 30.75
N ALA A 644 4.63 7.68 30.55
CA ALA A 644 6.01 8.10 30.49
C ALA A 644 6.17 9.57 30.94
N ASP A 645 7.42 10.02 31.05
CA ASP A 645 7.77 11.39 31.41
C ASP A 645 8.21 12.23 30.21
N MET A 646 8.79 11.60 29.19
CA MET A 646 9.34 12.30 28.02
C MET A 646 9.27 11.47 26.73
N LEU A 647 9.18 12.17 25.60
CA LEU A 647 9.35 11.61 24.27
C LEU A 647 10.84 11.36 23.97
N THR A 648 11.11 10.31 23.20
CA THR A 648 12.45 9.92 22.78
C THR A 648 12.51 9.71 21.27
N VAL A 649 13.67 9.90 20.65
CA VAL A 649 13.92 9.56 19.26
C VAL A 649 14.99 8.47 19.17
N ARG A 650 14.62 7.30 18.64
CA ARG A 650 15.54 6.22 18.27
C ARG A 650 16.00 6.44 16.82
N ARG A 651 17.31 6.45 16.60
CA ARG A 651 17.94 6.78 15.31
C ARG A 651 18.98 5.72 14.96
N SER A 652 19.14 5.43 13.67
CA SER A 652 20.21 4.54 13.19
C SER A 652 21.12 5.22 12.17
N ALA A 653 22.42 4.94 12.25
CA ALA A 653 23.44 5.40 11.30
C ALA A 653 23.30 4.76 9.91
N GLU A 654 22.59 3.64 9.85
CA GLU A 654 22.34 2.90 8.62
C GLU A 654 20.88 3.04 8.18
N ARG A 655 20.63 2.83 6.87
CA ARG A 655 19.27 2.70 6.39
C ARG A 655 18.63 1.46 6.99
N ARG A 656 17.36 1.55 7.38
CA ARG A 656 16.62 0.44 7.96
C ARG A 656 16.27 -0.61 6.90
N ARG A 657 16.39 -1.88 7.28
CA ARG A 657 15.83 -3.01 6.51
C ARG A 657 14.31 -2.93 6.64
N LEU A 658 13.62 -2.78 5.51
CA LEU A 658 12.16 -2.64 5.47
C LEU A 658 11.56 -3.68 4.52
N GLY A 659 10.40 -4.22 4.88
CA GLY A 659 9.64 -5.15 4.04
C GLY A 659 10.51 -6.31 3.55
N SER A 660 10.96 -6.19 2.29
CA SER A 660 11.82 -7.11 1.54
C SER A 660 13.16 -7.49 2.18
N GLY A 661 13.51 -6.91 3.34
CA GLY A 661 14.78 -7.15 4.04
C GLY A 661 15.95 -6.31 3.56
N TYR A 662 15.74 -5.43 2.57
CA TYR A 662 16.77 -4.52 2.05
C TYR A 662 16.73 -3.15 2.72
N ARG A 663 17.91 -2.55 2.87
CA ARG A 663 18.10 -1.22 3.43
C ARG A 663 17.75 -0.16 2.40
N SER A 664 16.72 0.65 2.67
CA SER A 664 16.17 1.55 1.63
C SER A 664 15.87 2.99 2.08
N LEU A 665 15.68 3.23 3.38
CA LEU A 665 15.44 4.57 3.93
C LEU A 665 16.12 4.76 5.28
N TYR A 666 16.62 5.96 5.55
CA TYR A 666 16.90 6.42 6.91
C TYR A 666 15.59 6.79 7.61
N LEU A 667 15.44 6.35 8.86
CA LEU A 667 14.23 6.56 9.65
C LEU A 667 14.56 7.18 11.01
N GLU A 668 13.63 7.99 11.50
CA GLU A 668 13.58 8.51 12.86
C GLU A 668 12.36 7.89 13.54
N GLU A 669 12.53 7.24 14.68
CA GLU A 669 11.45 6.58 15.40
C GLU A 669 11.19 7.32 16.71
N ILE A 670 10.05 7.97 16.83
CA ILE A 670 9.64 8.70 18.02
C ILE A 670 8.74 7.81 18.87
N GLY A 671 9.00 7.74 20.18
CA GLY A 671 8.17 6.93 21.07
C GLY A 671 7.95 7.50 22.47
N TRP A 672 7.04 6.83 23.18
CA TRP A 672 6.46 7.19 24.46
C TRP A 672 5.90 5.94 25.17
N SER A 673 6.58 5.29 26.11
CA SER A 673 7.97 5.42 26.57
C SER A 673 8.97 4.69 25.64
N CYS A 674 10.28 4.73 25.96
CA CYS A 674 11.31 3.95 25.28
C CYS A 674 12.27 3.31 26.28
N SER A 675 12.52 2.01 26.12
CA SER A 675 13.52 1.23 26.85
C SER A 675 14.31 0.40 25.86
N VAL A 676 15.63 0.49 25.87
CA VAL A 676 16.53 -0.26 24.99
C VAL A 676 17.56 -0.99 25.86
N GLY A 677 17.85 -2.24 25.49
CA GLY A 677 18.82 -3.09 26.16
C GLY A 677 18.18 -4.40 26.64
N PRO A 678 18.95 -5.50 26.64
CA PRO A 678 18.47 -6.80 27.10
C PRO A 678 18.09 -6.75 28.58
N ARG A 679 16.88 -7.22 28.93
CA ARG A 679 16.47 -7.45 30.32
C ARG A 679 15.47 -8.60 30.45
N TRP A 680 15.51 -9.28 31.60
CA TRP A 680 14.52 -10.28 31.97
C TRP A 680 13.20 -9.63 32.38
N VAL A 681 12.10 -10.30 32.08
CA VAL A 681 10.74 -9.91 32.45
C VAL A 681 9.97 -11.10 33.00
N GLU A 682 9.21 -10.86 34.06
CA GLU A 682 8.47 -11.89 34.78
C GLU A 682 7.04 -12.05 34.22
N PRO A 683 6.40 -13.23 34.40
CA PRO A 683 5.01 -13.43 34.01
C PRO A 683 4.07 -12.35 34.58
N GLY A 684 3.15 -11.85 33.75
CA GLY A 684 2.19 -10.80 34.14
C GLY A 684 2.76 -9.39 34.28
N GLN A 685 4.09 -9.20 34.13
CA GLN A 685 4.70 -7.87 34.17
C GLN A 685 4.17 -6.99 33.04
N VAL A 686 3.87 -5.73 33.34
CA VAL A 686 3.52 -4.71 32.34
C VAL A 686 4.81 -4.27 31.62
N LEU A 687 4.85 -4.43 30.30
CA LEU A 687 5.93 -3.94 29.45
C LEU A 687 5.66 -2.52 28.97
N LEU A 688 4.40 -2.23 28.64
CA LEU A 688 3.93 -0.95 28.13
C LEU A 688 2.53 -0.67 28.67
N ASP A 689 2.31 0.52 29.22
CA ASP A 689 0.98 1.06 29.52
C ASP A 689 1.05 2.56 29.25
N ALA A 690 0.63 2.96 28.04
CA ALA A 690 0.90 4.30 27.52
C ALA A 690 -0.28 4.86 26.76
N GLY A 691 -0.51 6.17 26.94
CA GLY A 691 -1.47 6.94 26.16
C GLY A 691 -0.81 8.13 25.50
N TRP A 692 -1.18 8.37 24.24
CA TRP A 692 -0.58 9.41 23.40
C TRP A 692 -1.59 10.00 22.42
N ALA A 693 -1.27 11.17 21.87
CA ALA A 693 -2.01 11.79 20.79
C ALA A 693 -1.09 12.26 19.65
N VAL A 694 -1.58 12.13 18.41
CA VAL A 694 -0.95 12.63 17.19
C VAL A 694 -1.87 13.67 16.55
N LEU A 695 -1.32 14.84 16.24
CA LEU A 695 -2.05 15.99 15.68
C LEU A 695 -1.60 16.26 14.25
N SER A 696 -2.44 15.92 13.28
CA SER A 696 -2.18 16.13 11.87
C SER A 696 -2.28 17.61 11.46
N GLY A 697 -1.25 18.11 10.79
CA GLY A 697 -1.20 19.49 10.30
C GLY A 697 -1.13 20.52 11.41
N ALA A 698 -0.66 20.13 12.61
CA ALA A 698 -0.51 21.01 13.75
C ALA A 698 0.92 21.55 13.85
N GLY A 699 1.04 22.87 13.87
CA GLY A 699 2.32 23.54 14.12
C GLY A 699 2.64 23.63 15.61
N THR A 700 3.86 24.09 15.94
CA THR A 700 4.37 24.17 17.32
C THR A 700 3.40 24.79 18.32
N ARG A 701 2.82 25.96 18.01
CA ARG A 701 1.92 26.66 18.94
C ARG A 701 0.68 25.83 19.25
N GLN A 702 0.11 25.19 18.23
CA GLN A 702 -1.07 24.34 18.38
C GLN A 702 -0.74 23.08 19.17
N THR A 703 0.37 22.41 18.86
CA THR A 703 0.82 21.23 19.60
C THR A 703 1.05 21.54 21.07
N ARG A 704 1.72 22.66 21.37
CA ARG A 704 1.97 23.10 22.75
C ARG A 704 0.67 23.39 23.50
N ALA A 705 -0.26 24.13 22.90
CA ALA A 705 -1.53 24.47 23.54
C ALA A 705 -2.36 23.23 23.89
N VAL A 706 -2.45 22.25 22.97
CA VAL A 706 -3.14 20.99 23.24
C VAL A 706 -2.40 20.20 24.33
N ALA A 707 -1.08 20.15 24.30
CA ALA A 707 -0.30 19.45 25.32
C ALA A 707 -0.49 20.04 26.72
N GLU A 708 -0.46 21.38 26.84
CA GLU A 708 -0.69 22.09 28.10
C GLU A 708 -2.10 21.82 28.65
N ALA A 709 -3.12 21.86 27.79
CA ALA A 709 -4.50 21.53 28.17
C ALA A 709 -4.72 20.04 28.49
N ALA A 710 -3.95 19.14 27.88
CA ALA A 710 -4.03 17.69 28.11
C ALA A 710 -3.21 17.21 29.32
N THR A 711 -2.43 18.07 29.98
CA THR A 711 -1.55 17.69 31.11
C THR A 711 -2.30 17.05 32.28
N THR A 712 -3.59 17.36 32.45
CA THR A 712 -4.51 16.76 33.44
C THR A 712 -5.52 15.80 32.80
N GLY A 713 -5.27 15.38 31.56
CA GLY A 713 -6.24 14.65 30.72
C GLY A 713 -6.44 13.18 31.11
N HIS A 714 -5.63 12.60 32.00
CA HIS A 714 -5.89 11.24 32.50
C HIS A 714 -7.17 11.22 33.33
N VAL A 715 -8.16 10.44 32.89
CA VAL A 715 -9.42 10.25 33.61
C VAL A 715 -9.18 9.23 34.72
N GLN A 716 -9.39 9.65 35.96
CA GLN A 716 -9.27 8.75 37.11
C GLN A 716 -10.48 7.81 37.13
N LEU A 717 -10.23 6.52 36.95
CA LEU A 717 -11.24 5.47 36.95
C LEU A 717 -10.94 4.49 38.08
N ALA A 718 -12.00 4.00 38.74
CA ALA A 718 -11.85 3.12 39.90
C ALA A 718 -11.35 1.72 39.51
N ASP A 719 -11.72 1.23 38.33
CA ASP A 719 -11.28 -0.07 37.82
C ASP A 719 -9.86 0.06 37.20
N PRO A 720 -8.86 -0.68 37.73
CA PRO A 720 -7.49 -0.64 37.23
C PRO A 720 -7.32 -1.23 35.81
N ASN A 721 -8.35 -1.85 35.24
CA ASN A 721 -8.37 -2.34 33.87
C ASN A 721 -8.98 -1.34 32.87
N LEU A 722 -9.59 -0.25 33.36
CA LEU A 722 -10.05 0.82 32.50
C LEU A 722 -8.95 1.86 32.30
N ARG A 723 -8.87 2.42 31.09
CA ARG A 723 -8.09 3.62 30.80
C ARG A 723 -9.00 4.68 30.20
N GLY A 724 -8.71 5.94 30.53
CA GLY A 724 -9.43 7.08 30.00
C GLY A 724 -8.52 8.28 29.80
N VAL A 725 -8.66 8.94 28.65
CA VAL A 725 -7.94 10.18 28.35
C VAL A 725 -8.88 11.23 27.79
N SER A 726 -8.73 12.47 28.26
CA SER A 726 -9.44 13.66 27.81
C SER A 726 -8.51 14.53 26.98
N VAL A 727 -8.95 14.90 25.77
CA VAL A 727 -8.16 15.67 24.81
C VAL A 727 -9.04 16.77 24.21
N PRO A 728 -8.57 18.04 24.16
CA PRO A 728 -9.28 19.09 23.44
C PRO A 728 -9.11 18.88 21.93
N GLY A 729 -10.24 18.85 21.22
CA GLY A 729 -10.27 18.76 19.76
C GLY A 729 -10.00 20.10 19.09
N ALA A 730 -9.59 20.04 17.83
CA ALA A 730 -9.33 21.22 17.02
C ALA A 730 -10.60 22.02 16.66
N ASP A 731 -11.78 21.44 16.88
CA ASP A 731 -13.09 22.06 16.71
C ASP A 731 -13.59 22.78 17.98
N GLY A 732 -12.77 22.82 19.03
CA GLY A 732 -13.08 23.46 20.32
C GLY A 732 -13.87 22.58 21.29
N ARG A 733 -14.22 21.35 20.91
CA ARG A 733 -14.89 20.39 21.80
C ARG A 733 -13.87 19.61 22.62
N THR A 734 -14.32 19.03 23.74
CA THR A 734 -13.49 18.12 24.54
C THR A 734 -13.97 16.69 24.33
N TYR A 735 -13.03 15.85 23.91
CA TYR A 735 -13.26 14.43 23.70
C TYR A 735 -12.70 13.63 24.86
N VAL A 736 -13.36 12.54 25.21
CA VAL A 736 -12.82 11.53 26.13
C VAL A 736 -12.83 10.18 25.43
N VAL A 737 -11.67 9.54 25.39
CA VAL A 737 -11.50 8.18 24.85
C VAL A 737 -11.33 7.23 26.03
N LEU A 738 -12.16 6.20 26.07
CA LEU A 738 -12.20 5.20 27.13
C LEU A 738 -11.93 3.83 26.53
N VAL A 739 -11.30 2.95 27.30
CA VAL A 739 -11.13 1.53 26.92
C VAL A 739 -11.18 0.64 28.16
N ASN A 740 -11.78 -0.52 27.99
CA ASN A 740 -11.72 -1.63 28.94
C ASN A 740 -10.70 -2.67 28.46
N PHE A 741 -9.53 -2.73 29.09
CA PHE A 741 -8.53 -3.77 28.83
C PHE A 741 -8.75 -5.05 29.64
N GLY A 742 -9.77 -5.07 30.51
CA GLY A 742 -10.12 -6.21 31.35
C GLY A 742 -10.90 -7.27 30.58
N THR A 743 -11.25 -8.34 31.30
CA THR A 743 -11.99 -9.51 30.78
C THR A 743 -13.47 -9.51 31.17
N ALA A 744 -13.93 -8.52 31.93
CA ALA A 744 -15.33 -8.37 32.36
C ALA A 744 -15.87 -6.99 31.95
N PRO A 745 -17.18 -6.86 31.67
CA PRO A 745 -17.81 -5.56 31.47
C PRO A 745 -17.55 -4.65 32.67
N ALA A 746 -17.31 -3.37 32.38
CA ALA A 746 -17.08 -2.35 33.40
C ALA A 746 -17.96 -1.13 33.13
N THR A 747 -18.27 -0.41 34.20
CA THR A 747 -19.19 0.72 34.15
C THR A 747 -18.48 2.00 34.57
N VAL A 748 -18.65 3.05 33.78
CA VAL A 748 -18.06 4.37 34.05
C VAL A 748 -19.16 5.39 34.31
N PRO A 749 -19.24 5.97 35.53
CA PRO A 749 -20.20 7.03 35.81
C PRO A 749 -19.95 8.25 34.92
N VAL A 750 -21.02 8.81 34.34
CA VAL A 750 -20.93 10.00 33.47
C VAL A 750 -20.29 11.19 34.21
N ALA A 751 -20.53 11.31 35.51
CA ALA A 751 -19.91 12.33 36.36
C ALA A 751 -18.37 12.26 36.36
N ALA A 752 -17.77 11.08 36.22
CA ALA A 752 -16.32 10.91 36.10
C ALA A 752 -15.79 11.39 34.74
N LEU A 753 -16.65 11.44 33.71
CA LEU A 753 -16.28 11.83 32.35
C LEU A 753 -16.35 13.32 32.11
N ALA A 754 -17.29 14.03 32.74
CA ALA A 754 -17.59 15.43 32.41
C ALA A 754 -17.60 16.40 33.61
N GLY A 755 -17.45 15.90 34.83
CA GLY A 755 -17.77 16.67 36.04
C GLY A 755 -19.29 16.70 36.28
N GLY A 756 -19.72 16.93 37.52
CA GLY A 756 -21.14 16.92 37.86
C GLY A 756 -21.96 17.94 37.05
N GLY A 757 -23.08 17.51 36.46
CA GLY A 757 -24.04 18.37 35.75
C GLY A 757 -23.76 18.60 34.26
N VAL A 758 -22.72 18.00 33.69
CA VAL A 758 -22.34 18.14 32.28
C VAL A 758 -22.73 16.88 31.49
N SER A 759 -23.45 17.06 30.38
CA SER A 759 -23.87 15.93 29.55
C SER A 759 -22.79 15.48 28.56
N VAL A 760 -22.78 14.20 28.21
CA VAL A 760 -21.85 13.63 27.21
C VAL A 760 -22.59 12.99 26.05
N THR A 761 -21.99 13.01 24.86
CA THR A 761 -22.49 12.30 23.67
C THR A 761 -21.59 11.11 23.35
N ASP A 762 -22.12 9.89 23.38
CA ASP A 762 -21.38 8.69 22.92
C ASP A 762 -21.42 8.58 21.40
N LEU A 763 -20.27 8.78 20.74
CA LEU A 763 -20.17 8.73 19.28
C LEU A 763 -20.26 7.32 18.73
N VAL A 764 -19.93 6.30 19.53
CA VAL A 764 -19.99 4.89 19.13
C VAL A 764 -21.42 4.35 19.29
N GLY A 765 -22.07 4.69 20.40
CA GLY A 765 -23.45 4.29 20.72
C GLY A 765 -24.55 5.02 19.93
N GLY A 766 -24.22 5.69 18.82
CA GLY A 766 -25.21 6.37 17.97
C GLY A 766 -25.60 7.79 18.42
N GLY A 767 -24.77 8.45 19.22
CA GLY A 767 -24.95 9.87 19.59
C GLY A 767 -25.88 10.12 20.78
N VAL A 768 -26.07 9.13 21.67
CA VAL A 768 -26.93 9.27 22.85
C VAL A 768 -26.33 10.30 23.82
N VAL A 769 -27.14 11.29 24.21
CA VAL A 769 -26.78 12.28 25.23
C VAL A 769 -27.07 11.70 26.61
N LEU A 770 -26.04 11.49 27.42
CA LEU A 770 -26.15 11.01 28.79
C LEU A 770 -25.96 12.19 29.75
N ARG A 771 -26.93 12.43 30.64
CA ARG A 771 -26.87 13.48 31.67
C ARG A 771 -26.49 12.92 33.03
N ASP A 772 -27.15 11.83 33.41
CA ASP A 772 -26.94 11.08 34.64
C ASP A 772 -26.90 9.58 34.32
N GLY A 773 -26.18 8.81 35.13
CA GLY A 773 -26.04 7.36 34.97
C GLY A 773 -24.65 6.92 34.53
N ASP A 774 -24.63 5.77 33.88
CA ASP A 774 -23.49 4.87 33.84
C ASP A 774 -23.26 4.39 32.40
N LEU A 775 -22.04 4.52 31.90
CA LEU A 775 -21.64 4.03 30.58
C LEU A 775 -21.00 2.65 30.70
N GLU A 776 -21.65 1.63 30.16
CA GLU A 776 -21.10 0.28 30.09
C GLU A 776 -20.08 0.16 28.94
N ILE A 777 -18.91 -0.42 29.27
CA ILE A 777 -17.82 -0.70 28.35
C ILE A 777 -17.48 -2.19 28.44
N LEU A 778 -17.74 -2.92 27.35
CA LEU A 778 -17.46 -4.36 27.25
C LEU A 778 -15.94 -4.64 27.20
N PRO A 779 -15.50 -5.86 27.54
CA PRO A 779 -14.10 -6.27 27.40
C PRO A 779 -13.55 -5.97 26.01
N GLY A 780 -12.34 -5.39 25.94
CA GLY A 780 -11.68 -5.03 24.68
C GLY A 780 -12.34 -3.87 23.92
N GLN A 781 -13.41 -3.28 24.43
CA GLN A 781 -14.14 -2.21 23.77
C GLN A 781 -13.56 -0.84 24.09
N ALA A 782 -13.45 0.00 23.07
CA ALA A 782 -13.16 1.42 23.21
C ALA A 782 -14.41 2.27 22.93
N ARG A 783 -14.51 3.42 23.59
CA ARG A 783 -15.56 4.43 23.40
C ARG A 783 -14.95 5.80 23.18
N VAL A 784 -15.63 6.62 22.38
CA VAL A 784 -15.31 8.04 22.21
C VAL A 784 -16.54 8.85 22.60
N VAL A 785 -16.41 9.66 23.63
CA VAL A 785 -17.49 10.55 24.09
C VAL A 785 -17.08 12.01 23.95
N VAL A 786 -18.07 12.89 23.74
CA VAL A 786 -17.88 14.34 23.63
C VAL A 786 -18.57 15.01 24.80
N ARG A 787 -17.88 15.89 25.54
CA ARG A 787 -18.52 16.73 26.56
C ARG A 787 -19.33 17.82 25.88
N GLN A 788 -20.60 17.97 26.26
CA GLN A 788 -21.42 19.11 25.84
C GLN A 788 -21.19 20.26 26.81
N GLY A 789 -20.84 21.43 26.29
CA GLY A 789 -20.58 22.65 27.08
C GLY A 789 -21.85 23.29 27.63
#